data_AF-A0A938SA40-F1
#
_entry.id   AF-A0A938SA40-F1
#
_cell.length_a   1.000
_cell.length_b   1.000
_cell.length_c   1.000
_cell.angle_alpha   90.00
_cell.angle_beta   90.00
_cell.angle_gamma   90.00
#
_symmetry.space_group_name_H-M   'P 1'
#
loop_
_entity.id
_entity.type
_entity.pdbx_description
1 polymer ?
#
loop_
_entity_poly.entity_id
_entity_poly.type
_entity_poly.pdbx_seq_one_letter_code
_entity_poly.pdbx_strand_id
1 'polypeptide(L)'
;MSKELLLPMIQLVVNAFASVGLAASPSLYLVRDGRAASTIVIPNQADSWTQEGAKWLVEYTAKATGANLNIVPERQAPEGTLISVGHTQLAERAGVRVDDLKWDGYRMVVKGDVLYLIGRDEQLLEGTGAKGTNRAVVGFLEDFCGVRWFLPTPQGESVPQTKDILVPKDLSKRFIPAFAYSDGRRPYGTGQPASFAHNTGTAAAVKAYRIGAHTFPVLVPADKYFDEHPEYFALMDGKRTKGNHLCTTNRDVWKILLKGVREKFDQGYQSFWLGQEDGYTPCRCPECQSLDRYEAGIWWGKGGEEYLHDKLKSNPCERLLLLFKWIAEKCKRSNPDKSLEILVYGPTFWPSKKFEEFGPTVRAVLCCIDPRLIEAWRGKVGGLSAYTYWGDTTGPMGVDVHATPREVAEKVRFLRDNGFVGIRHFWEANWGLQGPMFYELGKLMGNPGLDFQSLIAEYCEGVFGKKAGRTMVKFFEALYARHAEVLPPLDWHCRRDPSFVCKDISDMYLLVYPSQFLAQLDHLLSQAEAEAETERNRNWLRLTRDHFDFSRFISLMLHAYREYRANPTSTNRQAVKQWVDKFEQLRARVVNYDDDYVTNWFPGYEKFCNYITSDGGGEFEVYYVGWKTRKKAVLQRGLKGLAVGYNIGGFKRVIAEPITLQWDTPNMMLTR
;
A
#
# COMPACT_ATOMS: atom_id res chain seq x y z
N MET A 1 -1.17 -30.07 -62.09
CA MET A 1 -0.59 -31.42 -61.93
C MET A 1 0.33 -31.39 -60.72
N SER A 2 0.09 -32.32 -59.78
CA SER A 2 0.93 -32.88 -58.69
C SER A 2 1.78 -31.91 -57.83
N LYS A 3 1.46 -31.73 -56.54
CA LYS A 3 1.88 -32.58 -55.38
C LYS A 3 3.39 -32.85 -55.36
N GLU A 4 4.11 -32.26 -54.41
CA GLU A 4 4.84 -32.97 -53.34
C GLU A 4 5.59 -32.00 -52.39
N LEU A 5 5.49 -32.31 -51.08
CA LEU A 5 6.35 -32.07 -49.91
C LEU A 5 7.22 -30.80 -49.76
N LEU A 6 7.12 -30.16 -48.58
CA LEU A 6 8.25 -29.77 -47.72
C LEU A 6 7.78 -29.20 -46.34
N LEU A 7 7.73 -30.08 -45.32
CA LEU A 7 8.44 -29.87 -44.03
C LEU A 7 9.83 -30.52 -44.22
N PRO A 8 10.93 -30.21 -43.48
CA PRO A 8 11.01 -29.82 -42.06
C PRO A 8 12.14 -28.81 -41.70
N MET A 9 12.30 -28.42 -40.43
CA MET A 9 13.58 -28.54 -39.66
C MET A 9 13.53 -27.80 -38.31
N ILE A 10 13.39 -28.59 -37.24
CA ILE A 10 14.00 -28.33 -35.93
C ILE A 10 15.22 -29.25 -35.89
N GLN A 11 16.45 -28.70 -35.85
CA GLN A 11 17.58 -29.31 -35.12
C GLN A 11 18.81 -28.38 -35.14
N LEU A 12 19.41 -28.20 -33.95
CA LEU A 12 20.81 -27.87 -33.68
C LEU A 12 21.43 -26.63 -34.34
N VAL A 13 21.50 -25.53 -33.59
CA VAL A 13 22.71 -24.70 -33.56
C VAL A 13 23.33 -24.83 -32.18
N VAL A 14 24.42 -25.59 -32.13
CA VAL A 14 25.36 -25.65 -31.03
C VAL A 14 25.98 -24.26 -30.88
N ASN A 15 25.68 -23.58 -29.77
CA ASN A 15 26.31 -22.33 -29.39
C ASN A 15 27.79 -22.60 -29.09
N ALA A 16 28.66 -22.31 -30.05
CA ALA A 16 30.06 -21.98 -29.78
C ALA A 16 30.11 -20.57 -29.18
N PHE A 17 29.81 -20.43 -27.89
CA PHE A 17 30.24 -19.26 -27.14
C PHE A 17 31.75 -19.39 -26.92
N ALA A 18 32.51 -18.60 -27.67
CA ALA A 18 33.88 -18.28 -27.30
C ALA A 18 33.87 -17.79 -25.85
N SER A 19 34.58 -18.51 -25.00
CA SER A 19 34.86 -18.16 -23.62
C SER A 19 35.75 -16.91 -23.59
N VAL A 20 35.13 -15.74 -23.71
CA VAL A 20 35.72 -14.52 -23.16
C VAL A 20 35.70 -14.72 -21.65
N GLY A 21 36.83 -15.13 -21.09
CA GLY A 21 37.03 -15.11 -19.64
C GLY A 21 36.89 -13.67 -19.17
N LEU A 22 35.69 -13.30 -18.71
CA LEU A 22 35.52 -12.17 -17.82
C LEU A 22 36.38 -12.47 -16.59
N ALA A 23 37.55 -11.84 -16.51
CA ALA A 23 38.33 -11.82 -15.28
C ALA A 23 37.39 -11.34 -14.17
N ALA A 24 37.10 -12.20 -13.20
CA ALA A 24 36.27 -11.82 -12.07
C ALA A 24 36.88 -10.58 -11.41
N SER A 25 36.11 -9.50 -11.33
CA SER A 25 36.56 -8.27 -10.68
C SER A 25 37.02 -8.62 -9.26
N PRO A 26 38.20 -8.14 -8.80
CA PRO A 26 38.66 -8.43 -7.46
C PRO A 26 37.60 -8.01 -6.44
N SER A 27 37.42 -8.81 -5.39
CA SER A 27 36.38 -8.59 -4.38
C SER A 27 36.96 -8.01 -3.09
N LEU A 28 36.18 -7.15 -2.42
CA LEU A 28 36.45 -6.64 -1.10
C LEU A 28 35.66 -7.46 -0.07
N TYR A 29 36.35 -8.16 0.83
CA TYR A 29 35.73 -8.93 1.89
C TYR A 29 35.36 -8.04 3.07
N LEU A 30 34.10 -8.09 3.48
CA LEU A 30 33.57 -7.39 4.65
C LEU A 30 33.42 -8.34 5.84
N VAL A 31 33.04 -9.59 5.54
CA VAL A 31 33.11 -10.75 6.42
C VAL A 31 33.76 -11.88 5.64
N ARG A 32 34.65 -12.64 6.29
CA ARG A 32 35.31 -13.79 5.69
C ARG A 32 35.35 -14.95 6.68
N ASP A 33 34.95 -16.13 6.25
CA ASP A 33 34.94 -17.35 7.07
C ASP A 33 34.21 -17.18 8.42
N GLY A 34 33.12 -16.40 8.44
CA GLY A 34 32.34 -16.08 9.63
C GLY A 34 33.02 -15.13 10.61
N ARG A 35 34.07 -14.42 10.18
CA ARG A 35 34.81 -13.44 10.99
C ARG A 35 34.77 -12.06 10.36
N ALA A 36 34.72 -11.03 11.20
CA ALA A 36 34.78 -9.64 10.75
C ALA A 36 36.08 -9.40 9.97
N ALA A 37 35.94 -8.97 8.71
CA ALA A 37 37.06 -8.57 7.85
C ALA A 37 37.09 -7.06 7.63
N SER A 38 36.14 -6.33 8.22
CA SER A 38 35.98 -4.89 8.06
C SER A 38 35.52 -4.21 9.34
N THR A 39 35.68 -2.89 9.41
CA THR A 39 35.14 -2.04 10.49
C THR A 39 34.15 -1.03 9.93
N ILE A 40 33.00 -0.86 10.58
CA ILE A 40 32.01 0.16 10.24
C ILE A 40 32.47 1.50 10.81
N VAL A 41 32.58 2.50 9.94
CA VAL A 41 33.00 3.85 10.29
C VAL A 41 31.85 4.83 10.06
N ILE A 42 31.51 5.61 11.08
CA ILE A 42 30.47 6.64 11.03
C ILE A 42 31.06 8.03 11.32
N PRO A 43 30.36 9.14 11.00
CA PRO A 43 30.82 10.48 11.34
C PRO A 43 31.07 10.64 12.84
N ASN A 44 32.01 11.52 13.20
CA ASN A 44 32.32 11.80 14.62
C ASN A 44 31.11 12.29 15.42
N GLN A 45 30.15 12.94 14.75
CA GLN A 45 28.87 13.40 15.29
C GLN A 45 27.74 12.85 14.41
N ALA A 46 27.69 11.53 14.23
CA ALA A 46 26.64 10.87 13.48
C ALA A 46 25.25 11.14 14.11
N ASP A 47 24.27 11.50 13.28
CA ASP A 47 22.88 11.61 13.72
C ASP A 47 22.31 10.22 14.10
N SER A 48 21.15 10.22 14.75
CA SER A 48 20.52 8.99 15.24
C SER A 48 20.18 7.99 14.12
N TRP A 49 19.89 8.46 12.91
CA TRP A 49 19.52 7.60 11.78
C TRP A 49 20.73 6.98 11.11
N THR A 50 21.83 7.74 10.98
CA THR A 50 23.12 7.19 10.57
C THR A 50 23.60 6.12 11.56
N GLN A 51 23.47 6.37 12.86
CA GLN A 51 23.78 5.36 13.89
C GLN A 51 22.87 4.14 13.77
N GLU A 52 21.57 4.32 13.54
CA GLU A 52 20.62 3.23 13.40
C GLU A 52 20.91 2.37 12.16
N GLY A 53 21.25 2.99 11.03
CA GLY A 53 21.71 2.28 9.84
C GLY A 53 22.96 1.45 10.09
N ALA A 54 23.94 2.01 10.81
CA ALA A 54 25.14 1.25 11.21
C ALA A 54 24.81 0.06 12.12
N LYS A 55 23.85 0.21 13.06
CA LYS A 55 23.39 -0.90 13.89
C LYS A 55 22.70 -2.00 13.08
N TRP A 56 21.90 -1.64 12.07
CA TRP A 56 21.30 -2.65 11.17
C TRP A 56 22.38 -3.44 10.42
N LEU A 57 23.47 -2.80 9.97
CA LEU A 57 24.57 -3.55 9.37
C LEU A 57 25.15 -4.57 10.34
N VAL A 58 25.39 -4.20 11.61
CA VAL A 58 25.87 -5.13 12.63
C VAL A 58 24.88 -6.27 12.83
N GLU A 59 23.60 -5.93 13.06
CA GLU A 59 22.54 -6.89 13.33
C GLU A 59 22.39 -7.92 12.20
N TYR A 60 22.22 -7.45 10.96
CA TYR A 60 21.97 -8.35 9.83
C TYR A 60 23.23 -9.10 9.39
N THR A 61 24.42 -8.52 9.55
CA THR A 61 25.67 -9.24 9.32
C THR A 61 25.86 -10.36 10.35
N ALA A 62 25.55 -10.09 11.62
CA ALA A 62 25.61 -11.10 12.67
C ALA A 62 24.55 -12.20 12.45
N LYS A 63 23.31 -11.83 12.10
CA LYS A 63 22.25 -12.79 11.75
C LYS A 63 22.64 -13.68 10.56
N ALA A 64 23.30 -13.12 9.54
CA ALA A 64 23.66 -13.86 8.33
C ALA A 64 24.92 -14.72 8.50
N THR A 65 25.91 -14.27 9.29
CA THR A 65 27.25 -14.85 9.29
C THR A 65 27.80 -15.28 10.65
N GLY A 66 27.17 -14.84 11.74
CA GLY A 66 27.70 -14.93 13.09
C GLY A 66 28.81 -13.92 13.41
N ALA A 67 29.32 -13.16 12.42
CA ALA A 67 30.34 -12.15 12.65
C ALA A 67 29.74 -10.85 13.19
N ASN A 68 30.34 -10.30 14.25
CA ASN A 68 30.01 -8.97 14.76
C ASN A 68 31.00 -7.95 14.20
N LEU A 69 30.51 -7.02 13.39
CA LEU A 69 31.29 -5.88 12.93
C LEU A 69 31.33 -4.80 14.02
N ASN A 70 32.47 -4.13 14.17
CA ASN A 70 32.61 -3.02 15.12
C ASN A 70 32.20 -1.70 14.46
N ILE A 71 31.50 -0.85 15.21
CA ILE A 71 31.20 0.53 14.81
C ILE A 71 32.15 1.47 15.54
N VAL A 72 32.86 2.32 14.80
CA VAL A 72 33.75 3.35 15.36
C VAL A 72 33.47 4.72 14.73
N PRO A 73 33.67 5.83 15.47
CA PRO A 73 33.69 7.16 14.85
C PRO A 73 34.93 7.29 13.95
N GLU A 74 34.84 8.07 12.88
CA GLU A 74 35.90 8.25 11.88
C GLU A 74 37.26 8.70 12.44
N ARG A 75 37.31 9.39 13.59
CA ARG A 75 38.59 9.73 14.27
C ARG A 75 39.32 8.52 14.85
N GLN A 76 38.64 7.38 14.96
CA GLN A 76 39.14 6.10 15.47
C GLN A 76 39.15 5.03 14.37
N ALA A 77 39.01 5.41 13.09
CA ALA A 77 39.04 4.47 11.98
C ALA A 77 40.40 3.73 11.95
N PRO A 78 40.42 2.38 11.99
CA PRO A 78 41.65 1.61 11.90
C PRO A 78 42.19 1.57 10.46
N GLU A 79 43.40 1.05 10.30
CA GLU A 79 43.87 0.62 8.98
C GLU A 79 43.13 -0.65 8.52
N GLY A 80 43.06 -0.88 7.21
CA GLY A 80 42.43 -2.06 6.59
C GLY A 80 41.09 -1.77 5.92
N THR A 81 40.26 -2.80 5.76
CA THR A 81 38.97 -2.69 5.07
C THR A 81 37.94 -1.96 5.93
N LEU A 82 37.27 -0.96 5.36
CA LEU A 82 36.29 -0.14 6.06
C LEU A 82 34.92 -0.13 5.35
N ILE A 83 33.85 0.00 6.13
CA ILE A 83 32.52 0.35 5.64
C ILE A 83 32.20 1.75 6.15
N SER A 84 32.36 2.77 5.30
CA SER A 84 31.99 4.15 5.62
C SER A 84 30.48 4.34 5.47
N VAL A 85 29.78 4.62 6.57
CA VAL A 85 28.32 4.82 6.60
C VAL A 85 28.01 6.28 6.87
N GLY A 86 27.30 6.93 5.95
CA GLY A 86 26.90 8.34 6.05
C GLY A 86 27.98 9.33 5.64
N HIS A 87 27.77 10.60 6.02
CA HIS A 87 28.58 11.75 5.62
C HIS A 87 29.91 11.85 6.39
N THR A 88 30.81 10.87 6.19
CA THR A 88 32.15 10.87 6.79
C THR A 88 33.14 11.75 6.02
N GLN A 89 34.20 12.21 6.69
CA GLN A 89 35.37 12.82 6.06
C GLN A 89 36.07 11.84 5.09
N LEU A 90 35.97 10.52 5.33
CA LEU A 90 36.47 9.51 4.40
C LEU A 90 35.73 9.60 3.05
N ALA A 91 34.40 9.72 3.09
CA ALA A 91 33.57 9.86 1.88
C ALA A 91 33.88 11.17 1.14
N GLU A 92 34.02 12.27 1.90
CA GLU A 92 34.38 13.57 1.34
C GLU A 92 35.75 13.56 0.65
N ARG A 93 36.81 13.09 1.33
CA ARG A 93 38.17 13.02 0.76
C ARG A 93 38.25 12.09 -0.44
N ALA A 94 37.45 11.03 -0.44
CA ALA A 94 37.33 10.12 -1.57
C ALA A 94 36.47 10.68 -2.72
N GLY A 95 35.89 11.88 -2.58
CA GLY A 95 35.04 12.51 -3.60
C GLY A 95 33.73 11.78 -3.85
N VAL A 96 33.20 11.05 -2.85
CA VAL A 96 31.89 10.40 -2.91
C VAL A 96 30.83 11.43 -2.49
N ARG A 97 30.26 12.11 -3.48
CA ARG A 97 29.30 13.22 -3.29
C ARG A 97 27.86 12.76 -3.46
N VAL A 98 26.92 13.52 -2.88
CA VAL A 98 25.46 13.27 -2.96
C VAL A 98 24.69 14.39 -3.66
N ASP A 99 25.39 15.40 -4.19
CA ASP A 99 24.80 16.64 -4.69
C ASP A 99 23.85 16.42 -5.89
N ASP A 100 24.05 15.33 -6.62
CA ASP A 100 23.25 14.92 -7.78
C ASP A 100 22.12 13.93 -7.42
N LEU A 101 21.95 13.61 -6.14
CA LEU A 101 20.89 12.73 -5.65
C LEU A 101 19.61 13.55 -5.37
N LYS A 102 18.46 12.94 -5.64
CA LYS A 102 17.15 13.50 -5.31
C LYS A 102 16.50 12.68 -4.21
N TRP A 103 15.59 13.30 -3.47
CA TRP A 103 14.79 12.63 -2.43
C TRP A 103 15.71 11.99 -1.38
N ASP A 104 15.55 10.71 -1.11
CA ASP A 104 16.41 9.88 -0.29
C ASP A 104 17.22 8.89 -1.15
N GLY A 105 17.59 9.31 -2.36
CA GLY A 105 18.52 8.59 -3.21
C GLY A 105 19.88 8.38 -2.54
N TYR A 106 20.61 7.35 -2.97
CA TYR A 106 21.85 6.92 -2.35
C TYR A 106 22.90 6.39 -3.34
N ARG A 107 24.11 6.18 -2.81
CA ARG A 107 25.24 5.56 -3.48
C ARG A 107 25.81 4.39 -2.66
N MET A 108 26.24 3.35 -3.37
CA MET A 108 27.14 2.32 -2.84
C MET A 108 28.36 2.29 -3.74
N VAL A 109 29.53 2.65 -3.22
CA VAL A 109 30.74 2.79 -4.04
C VAL A 109 31.90 2.15 -3.30
N VAL A 110 32.77 1.42 -4.00
CA VAL A 110 34.07 1.01 -3.46
C VAL A 110 35.16 1.91 -4.03
N LYS A 111 36.02 2.45 -3.16
CA LYS A 111 37.28 3.09 -3.56
C LYS A 111 38.40 2.60 -2.66
N GLY A 112 39.46 2.05 -3.24
CA GLY A 112 40.49 1.33 -2.48
C GLY A 112 39.88 0.14 -1.74
N ASP A 113 40.09 0.08 -0.43
CA ASP A 113 39.52 -0.95 0.45
C ASP A 113 38.38 -0.40 1.34
N VAL A 114 37.67 0.64 0.86
CA VAL A 114 36.53 1.23 1.57
C VAL A 114 35.25 1.10 0.76
N LEU A 115 34.22 0.49 1.36
CA LEU A 115 32.85 0.56 0.88
C LEU A 115 32.17 1.80 1.47
N TYR A 116 31.63 2.67 0.62
CA TYR A 116 30.87 3.86 0.99
C TYR A 116 29.38 3.60 0.82
N LEU A 117 28.62 3.68 1.91
CA LEU A 117 27.16 3.64 1.96
C LEU A 117 26.67 5.02 2.41
N ILE A 118 26.25 5.85 1.46
CA ILE A 118 25.92 7.26 1.71
C ILE A 118 24.74 7.68 0.83
N GLY A 119 23.86 8.53 1.34
CA GLY A 119 22.79 9.11 0.54
C GLY A 119 22.40 10.50 0.95
N ARG A 120 21.38 11.05 0.31
CA ARG A 120 20.83 12.37 0.65
C ARG A 120 20.06 12.27 1.96
N ASP A 121 20.62 12.87 3.01
CA ASP A 121 20.03 12.91 4.35
C ASP A 121 19.57 14.33 4.72
N GLU A 122 18.49 14.43 5.50
CA GLU A 122 18.00 15.69 6.05
C GLU A 122 17.65 15.53 7.54
N GLN A 123 17.76 16.60 8.31
CA GLN A 123 17.27 16.62 9.70
C GLN A 123 15.77 16.32 9.73
N LEU A 124 15.34 15.39 10.59
CA LEU A 124 13.94 15.00 10.61
C LEU A 124 13.02 15.97 11.35
N LEU A 125 11.76 16.02 10.90
CA LEU A 125 10.63 16.67 11.58
C LEU A 125 9.47 15.68 11.67
N GLU A 126 9.06 15.33 12.90
CA GLU A 126 8.01 14.33 13.19
C GLU A 126 8.13 13.04 12.34
N GLY A 127 9.37 12.56 12.14
CA GLY A 127 9.68 11.35 11.36
C GLY A 127 9.83 11.54 9.84
N THR A 128 9.53 12.73 9.31
CA THR A 128 9.72 13.12 7.90
C THR A 128 11.10 13.77 7.68
N GLY A 129 11.65 13.76 6.47
CA GLY A 129 13.03 14.14 6.11
C GLY A 129 13.84 12.98 5.50
N ALA A 130 14.63 13.28 4.46
CA ALA A 130 15.36 12.28 3.67
C ALA A 130 16.33 11.45 4.51
N LYS A 131 16.45 10.16 4.17
CA LYS A 131 17.26 9.15 4.88
C LYS A 131 17.99 8.25 3.87
N GLY A 132 18.70 8.86 2.93
CA GLY A 132 19.40 8.16 1.88
C GLY A 132 20.48 7.21 2.41
N THR A 133 21.14 7.53 3.52
CA THR A 133 22.15 6.63 4.12
C THR A 133 21.53 5.33 4.65
N ASN A 134 20.37 5.40 5.31
CA ASN A 134 19.62 4.20 5.71
C ASN A 134 19.19 3.36 4.51
N ARG A 135 18.83 4.00 3.39
CA ARG A 135 18.52 3.27 2.15
C ARG A 135 19.74 2.64 1.50
N ALA A 136 20.92 3.27 1.59
CA ALA A 136 22.17 2.65 1.14
C ALA A 136 22.44 1.37 1.92
N VAL A 137 22.28 1.43 3.25
CA VAL A 137 22.42 0.27 4.13
C VAL A 137 21.42 -0.82 3.76
N VAL A 138 20.13 -0.49 3.67
CA VAL A 138 19.09 -1.48 3.34
C VAL A 138 19.32 -2.06 1.95
N GLY A 139 19.66 -1.24 0.96
CA GLY A 139 20.02 -1.72 -0.38
C GLY A 139 21.22 -2.67 -0.35
N PHE A 140 22.25 -2.38 0.45
CA PHE A 140 23.39 -3.28 0.63
C PHE A 140 22.96 -4.63 1.24
N LEU A 141 22.10 -4.60 2.26
CA LEU A 141 21.55 -5.82 2.88
C LEU A 141 20.75 -6.66 1.87
N GLU A 142 20.00 -6.02 0.96
CA GLU A 142 19.26 -6.73 -0.08
C GLU A 142 20.18 -7.30 -1.18
N ASP A 143 21.12 -6.49 -1.68
CA ASP A 143 21.93 -6.84 -2.85
C ASP A 143 23.06 -7.82 -2.53
N PHE A 144 23.71 -7.68 -1.37
CA PHE A 144 24.95 -8.39 -1.03
C PHE A 144 24.80 -9.36 0.15
N CYS A 145 23.85 -9.12 1.06
CA CYS A 145 23.53 -10.07 2.13
C CYS A 145 22.32 -10.97 1.79
N GLY A 146 21.58 -10.64 0.71
CA GLY A 146 20.39 -11.40 0.29
C GLY A 146 19.19 -11.28 1.23
N VAL A 147 19.18 -10.29 2.14
CA VAL A 147 18.09 -10.09 3.11
C VAL A 147 16.81 -9.68 2.37
N ARG A 148 15.68 -10.21 2.81
CA ARG A 148 14.34 -9.85 2.31
C ARG A 148 13.34 -9.72 3.44
N TRP A 149 12.33 -8.86 3.26
CA TRP A 149 11.21 -8.70 4.19
C TRP A 149 9.89 -9.00 3.48
N PHE A 150 9.53 -10.26 3.29
CA PHE A 150 8.40 -10.62 2.43
C PHE A 150 7.04 -10.18 2.98
N LEU A 151 6.81 -10.32 4.29
CA LEU A 151 5.55 -9.97 4.95
C LEU A 151 5.80 -9.08 6.18
N PRO A 152 4.82 -8.27 6.61
CA PRO A 152 4.98 -7.33 7.71
C PRO A 152 4.79 -8.00 9.08
N THR A 153 5.58 -9.05 9.34
CA THR A 153 5.67 -9.72 10.65
C THR A 153 7.12 -10.11 10.92
N PRO A 154 7.49 -10.46 12.17
CA PRO A 154 8.84 -10.93 12.47
C PRO A 154 9.30 -12.11 11.60
N GLN A 155 8.40 -13.05 11.26
CA GLN A 155 8.75 -14.21 10.44
C GLN A 155 8.75 -13.92 8.94
N GLY A 156 8.29 -12.73 8.55
CA GLY A 156 8.30 -12.26 7.16
C GLY A 156 9.70 -11.89 6.70
N GLU A 157 10.62 -11.63 7.64
CA GLU A 157 12.04 -11.48 7.40
C GLU A 157 12.69 -12.80 6.95
N SER A 158 13.63 -12.69 6.02
CA SER A 158 14.46 -13.77 5.53
C SER A 158 15.91 -13.28 5.49
N VAL A 159 16.78 -13.92 6.27
CA VAL A 159 18.22 -13.64 6.33
C VAL A 159 18.97 -14.92 5.93
N PRO A 160 19.53 -14.98 4.72
CA PRO A 160 20.33 -16.12 4.28
C PRO A 160 21.54 -16.34 5.19
N GLN A 161 21.83 -17.60 5.49
CA GLN A 161 23.04 -17.98 6.23
C GLN A 161 24.22 -18.09 5.24
N THR A 162 25.32 -17.39 5.53
CA THR A 162 26.55 -17.40 4.73
C THR A 162 27.78 -17.24 5.63
N LYS A 163 28.96 -17.65 5.17
CA LYS A 163 30.22 -17.37 5.88
C LYS A 163 30.91 -16.11 5.39
N ASP A 164 30.56 -15.63 4.21
CA ASP A 164 31.23 -14.53 3.55
C ASP A 164 30.23 -13.46 3.13
N ILE A 165 30.63 -12.21 3.30
CA ILE A 165 29.99 -11.04 2.70
C ILE A 165 31.08 -10.27 1.98
N LEU A 166 30.91 -10.08 0.68
CA LEU A 166 31.88 -9.44 -0.20
C LEU A 166 31.19 -8.59 -1.25
N VAL A 167 31.87 -7.54 -1.70
CA VAL A 167 31.43 -6.65 -2.78
C VAL A 167 32.48 -6.56 -3.87
N PRO A 168 32.12 -6.34 -5.14
CA PRO A 168 33.09 -6.08 -6.20
C PRO A 168 33.90 -4.81 -5.90
N LYS A 169 35.23 -4.81 -6.16
CA LYS A 169 36.07 -3.61 -5.94
C LYS A 169 35.77 -2.48 -6.93
N ASP A 170 35.12 -2.78 -8.04
CA ASP A 170 34.62 -1.81 -9.03
C ASP A 170 33.15 -1.41 -8.79
N LEU A 171 32.56 -1.79 -7.64
CA LEU A 171 31.19 -1.43 -7.30
C LEU A 171 30.99 0.09 -7.34
N SER A 172 30.07 0.52 -8.21
CA SER A 172 29.60 1.91 -8.27
C SER A 172 28.11 1.92 -8.60
N LYS A 173 27.28 1.83 -7.56
CA LYS A 173 25.83 1.86 -7.65
C LYS A 173 25.30 3.23 -7.23
N ARG A 174 24.37 3.76 -8.02
CA ARG A 174 23.56 4.95 -7.72
C ARG A 174 22.10 4.56 -7.82
N PHE A 175 21.33 4.87 -6.79
CA PHE A 175 19.89 4.64 -6.75
C PHE A 175 19.17 5.95 -6.46
N ILE A 176 18.15 6.26 -7.26
CA ILE A 176 17.21 7.34 -7.00
C ILE A 176 15.81 6.74 -7.10
N PRO A 177 14.99 6.84 -6.03
CA PRO A 177 13.63 6.33 -6.10
C PRO A 177 12.82 7.12 -7.13
N ALA A 178 11.91 6.43 -7.84
CA ALA A 178 11.06 7.05 -8.84
C ALA A 178 10.11 8.10 -8.24
N PHE A 179 9.69 7.89 -6.98
CA PHE A 179 8.82 8.80 -6.26
C PHE A 179 9.53 9.42 -5.05
N ALA A 180 9.25 10.69 -4.80
CA ALA A 180 9.72 11.44 -3.64
C ALA A 180 9.18 10.89 -2.32
N TYR A 181 8.00 10.28 -2.35
CA TYR A 181 7.39 9.67 -1.20
C TYR A 181 6.36 8.64 -1.62
N SER A 182 6.18 7.69 -0.73
CA SER A 182 5.15 6.68 -0.78
C SER A 182 4.59 6.52 0.64
N ASP A 183 3.45 7.18 0.89
CA ASP A 183 2.86 7.33 2.23
C ASP A 183 1.43 6.80 2.31
N GLY A 184 0.80 6.88 3.49
CA GLY A 184 -0.51 6.31 3.76
C GLY A 184 -0.42 5.21 4.80
N ARG A 185 -1.03 4.05 4.54
CA ARG A 185 -0.91 2.87 5.43
C ARG A 185 0.51 2.34 5.42
N ARG A 186 1.00 1.96 6.61
CA ARG A 186 2.41 1.59 6.85
C ARG A 186 2.48 0.15 7.39
N PRO A 187 2.23 -0.87 6.55
CA PRO A 187 2.16 -2.25 7.02
C PRO A 187 3.47 -2.71 7.66
N TYR A 188 4.63 -2.30 7.13
CA TYR A 188 5.95 -2.60 7.68
C TYR A 188 6.40 -1.63 8.79
N GLY A 189 5.48 -0.86 9.37
CA GLY A 189 5.79 0.17 10.37
C GLY A 189 6.48 1.40 9.76
N THR A 190 7.11 2.21 10.61
CA THR A 190 7.86 3.41 10.21
C THR A 190 9.28 3.31 10.72
N GLY A 191 10.27 3.60 9.86
CA GLY A 191 11.65 3.73 10.31
C GLY A 191 12.39 2.41 10.54
N GLN A 192 11.83 1.31 10.07
CA GLN A 192 12.43 -0.03 10.14
C GLN A 192 13.04 -0.42 8.78
N PRO A 193 14.05 -1.30 8.72
CA PRO A 193 14.66 -1.77 7.46
C PRO A 193 13.63 -2.18 6.39
N ALA A 194 12.62 -2.96 6.81
CA ALA A 194 11.53 -3.40 5.93
C ALA A 194 10.75 -2.23 5.31
N SER A 195 10.52 -1.14 6.05
CA SER A 195 9.82 0.05 5.52
C SER A 195 10.61 0.73 4.40
N PHE A 196 11.95 0.81 4.51
CA PHE A 196 12.82 1.33 3.45
C PHE A 196 12.88 0.38 2.24
N ALA A 197 12.97 -0.93 2.48
CA ALA A 197 13.04 -1.96 1.44
C ALA A 197 11.78 -2.01 0.56
N HIS A 198 10.62 -1.65 1.14
CA HIS A 198 9.33 -1.60 0.47
C HIS A 198 8.87 -0.21 0.08
N ASN A 199 9.71 0.80 0.28
CA ASN A 199 9.35 2.20 0.06
C ASN A 199 8.07 2.63 0.82
N THR A 200 7.65 1.90 1.87
CA THR A 200 6.43 2.20 2.63
C THR A 200 6.74 3.13 3.80
N GLY A 201 5.81 4.03 4.13
CA GLY A 201 6.04 4.99 5.21
C GLY A 201 7.13 6.01 4.89
N THR A 202 7.46 6.18 3.60
CA THR A 202 8.50 7.08 3.09
C THR A 202 7.98 8.50 2.90
N ALA A 203 7.11 8.95 3.81
CA ALA A 203 7.03 10.38 4.14
C ALA A 203 8.41 10.92 4.62
N ALA A 204 9.44 10.07 4.72
CA ALA A 204 10.83 10.44 4.86
C ALA A 204 11.29 11.42 3.77
N ALA A 205 11.30 11.14 2.46
CA ALA A 205 12.10 12.00 1.57
C ALA A 205 11.65 13.47 1.42
N VAL A 206 10.45 13.83 1.88
CA VAL A 206 9.95 15.22 1.92
C VAL A 206 9.42 15.55 3.30
N LYS A 207 9.89 16.65 3.90
CA LYS A 207 9.34 17.21 5.16
C LYS A 207 7.94 17.78 4.93
N ALA A 208 6.95 16.92 4.82
CA ALA A 208 5.57 17.28 4.50
C ALA A 208 4.63 17.00 5.68
N TYR A 209 3.78 17.97 6.01
CA TYR A 209 2.75 17.80 7.02
C TYR A 209 1.45 17.26 6.38
N ARG A 210 1.06 16.04 6.77
CA ARG A 210 0.01 15.24 6.07
C ARG A 210 -0.89 14.49 7.05
N ILE A 211 -1.82 15.20 7.69
CA ILE A 211 -2.83 14.58 8.57
C ILE A 211 -3.98 13.99 7.75
N GLY A 212 -3.81 12.78 7.21
CA GLY A 212 -4.95 12.07 6.59
C GLY A 212 -5.46 12.62 5.25
N ALA A 213 -5.01 13.81 4.82
CA ALA A 213 -5.53 14.65 3.73
C ALA A 213 -6.74 15.53 4.06
N HIS A 214 -7.38 15.33 5.21
CA HIS A 214 -8.59 16.05 5.62
C HIS A 214 -8.24 17.01 6.76
N THR A 215 -7.74 18.19 6.39
CA THR A 215 -7.11 19.13 7.34
C THR A 215 -8.05 20.17 7.93
N PHE A 216 -9.18 20.42 7.27
CA PHE A 216 -10.17 21.40 7.71
C PHE A 216 -10.68 21.18 9.15
N PRO A 217 -10.95 19.95 9.64
CA PRO A 217 -11.56 19.77 10.96
C PRO A 217 -10.50 19.76 12.05
N VAL A 218 -9.23 19.59 11.68
CA VAL A 218 -8.08 19.69 12.58
C VAL A 218 -7.76 21.15 12.85
N LEU A 219 -7.84 21.99 11.83
CA LEU A 219 -7.57 23.43 11.96
C LEU A 219 -8.78 24.20 12.50
N VAL A 220 -10.00 23.74 12.20
CA VAL A 220 -11.27 24.34 12.64
C VAL A 220 -12.17 23.28 13.30
N PRO A 221 -11.77 22.68 14.45
CA PRO A 221 -12.59 21.67 15.11
C PRO A 221 -13.90 22.26 15.65
N ALA A 222 -15.01 21.54 15.43
CA ALA A 222 -16.34 21.95 15.86
C ALA A 222 -16.43 22.16 17.37
N ASP A 223 -15.80 21.30 18.16
CA ASP A 223 -15.80 21.40 19.63
C ASP A 223 -15.11 22.66 20.15
N LYS A 224 -14.25 23.28 19.33
CA LYS A 224 -13.57 24.53 19.68
C LYS A 224 -14.33 25.76 19.18
N TYR A 225 -14.88 25.72 17.97
CA TYR A 225 -15.36 26.93 17.30
C TYR A 225 -16.87 27.01 17.15
N PHE A 226 -17.63 25.90 17.20
CA PHE A 226 -19.04 25.93 16.80
C PHE A 226 -19.91 26.79 17.72
N ASP A 227 -19.68 26.72 19.03
CA ASP A 227 -20.57 27.36 20.01
C ASP A 227 -20.43 28.90 19.98
N GLU A 228 -19.23 29.42 19.69
CA GLU A 228 -18.95 30.86 19.55
C GLU A 228 -19.08 31.36 18.10
N HIS A 229 -18.74 30.52 17.13
CA HIS A 229 -18.66 30.85 15.70
C HIS A 229 -19.40 29.82 14.82
N PRO A 230 -20.72 29.63 14.99
CA PRO A 230 -21.49 28.69 14.18
C PRO A 230 -21.45 29.03 12.67
N GLU A 231 -21.19 30.29 12.30
CA GLU A 231 -21.04 30.76 10.92
C GLU A 231 -19.80 30.21 10.19
N TYR A 232 -18.85 29.60 10.90
CA TYR A 232 -17.72 28.90 10.30
C TYR A 232 -18.14 27.58 9.65
N PHE A 233 -19.27 27.03 10.06
CA PHE A 233 -19.72 25.70 9.67
C PHE A 233 -20.79 25.76 8.58
N ALA A 234 -20.97 24.65 7.86
CA ALA A 234 -21.91 24.59 6.76
C ALA A 234 -23.35 24.91 7.21
N LEU A 235 -24.04 25.74 6.43
CA LEU A 235 -25.49 25.94 6.54
C LEU A 235 -26.18 24.85 5.72
N MET A 236 -27.00 24.02 6.35
CA MET A 236 -27.79 22.97 5.70
C MET A 236 -29.23 23.06 6.21
N ASP A 237 -30.20 23.03 5.29
CA ASP A 237 -31.63 23.12 5.62
C ASP A 237 -31.96 24.27 6.60
N GLY A 238 -31.35 25.43 6.36
CA GLY A 238 -31.53 26.65 7.16
C GLY A 238 -30.82 26.66 8.52
N LYS A 239 -30.05 25.63 8.88
CA LYS A 239 -29.34 25.53 10.17
C LYS A 239 -27.84 25.32 10.00
N ARG A 240 -27.04 25.93 10.87
CA ARG A 240 -25.60 25.63 10.95
C ARG A 240 -25.43 24.29 11.65
N THR A 241 -24.61 23.41 11.10
CA THR A 241 -24.44 22.06 11.63
C THR A 241 -23.13 21.93 12.41
N LYS A 242 -23.21 21.43 13.65
CA LYS A 242 -22.03 21.05 14.42
C LYS A 242 -21.45 19.77 13.81
N GLY A 243 -20.38 19.92 13.03
CA GLY A 243 -19.77 18.83 12.27
C GLY A 243 -18.45 19.27 11.64
N ASN A 244 -17.91 18.46 10.74
CA ASN A 244 -16.62 18.73 10.10
C ASN A 244 -16.72 19.56 8.81
N HIS A 245 -17.91 19.80 8.27
CA HIS A 245 -18.07 20.59 7.04
C HIS A 245 -18.12 22.10 7.31
N LEU A 246 -17.24 22.85 6.66
CA LEU A 246 -17.08 24.30 6.84
C LEU A 246 -17.81 25.13 5.79
N CYS A 247 -18.14 26.37 6.14
CA CYS A 247 -18.57 27.41 5.20
C CYS A 247 -17.37 27.94 4.41
N THR A 248 -17.22 27.49 3.17
CA THR A 248 -16.04 27.77 2.34
C THR A 248 -16.00 29.18 1.75
N THR A 249 -16.98 30.03 2.04
CA THR A 249 -16.96 31.47 1.71
C THR A 249 -16.70 32.38 2.92
N ASN A 250 -16.66 31.82 4.13
CA ASN A 250 -16.38 32.60 5.34
C ASN A 250 -14.89 32.98 5.38
N ARG A 251 -14.57 34.28 5.40
CA ARG A 251 -13.19 34.78 5.32
C ARG A 251 -12.38 34.53 6.58
N ASP A 252 -13.02 34.36 7.73
CA ASP A 252 -12.30 34.05 8.96
C ASP A 252 -11.86 32.59 8.98
N VAL A 253 -12.67 31.67 8.43
CA VAL A 253 -12.24 30.30 8.14
C VAL A 253 -10.98 30.29 7.26
N TRP A 254 -10.95 31.09 6.20
CA TRP A 254 -9.78 31.15 5.30
C TRP A 254 -8.52 31.62 6.05
N LYS A 255 -8.66 32.63 6.93
CA LYS A 255 -7.55 33.13 7.75
C LYS A 255 -7.07 32.08 8.75
N ILE A 256 -7.97 31.33 9.39
CA ILE A 256 -7.61 30.25 10.33
C ILE A 256 -6.84 29.14 9.60
N LEU A 257 -7.33 28.71 8.44
CA LEU A 257 -6.64 27.70 7.61
C LEU A 257 -5.24 28.18 7.19
N LEU A 258 -5.13 29.42 6.69
CA LEU A 258 -3.84 30.01 6.32
C LEU A 258 -2.88 30.11 7.51
N LYS A 259 -3.38 30.48 8.69
CA LYS A 259 -2.58 30.52 9.92
C LYS A 259 -2.02 29.13 10.24
N GLY A 260 -2.86 28.09 10.24
CA GLY A 260 -2.42 26.73 10.49
C GLY A 260 -1.38 26.22 9.48
N VAL A 261 -1.53 26.56 8.20
CA VAL A 261 -0.53 26.23 7.16
C VAL A 261 0.82 26.90 7.46
N ARG A 262 0.81 28.21 7.76
CA ARG A 262 2.04 28.97 8.04
C ARG A 262 2.75 28.51 9.30
N GLU A 263 2.00 28.21 10.36
CA GLU A 263 2.57 27.67 11.60
C GLU A 263 3.36 26.37 11.35
N LYS A 264 2.92 25.53 10.41
CA LYS A 264 3.68 24.34 10.01
C LYS A 264 4.92 24.67 9.19
N PHE A 265 4.86 25.64 8.30
CA PHE A 265 6.06 26.11 7.60
C PHE A 265 7.09 26.70 8.57
N ASP A 266 6.65 27.46 9.57
CA ASP A 266 7.51 28.04 10.61
C ASP A 266 8.13 26.94 11.51
N GLN A 267 7.46 25.80 11.67
CA GLN A 267 8.00 24.58 12.31
C GLN A 267 9.03 23.84 11.44
N GLY A 268 9.31 24.31 10.22
CA GLY A 268 10.33 23.78 9.33
C GLY A 268 9.83 22.82 8.24
N TYR A 269 8.53 22.57 8.17
CA TYR A 269 7.93 21.78 7.09
C TYR A 269 8.14 22.48 5.74
N GLN A 270 8.48 21.70 4.72
CA GLN A 270 8.65 22.16 3.34
C GLN A 270 7.33 22.10 2.55
N SER A 271 6.39 21.29 3.03
CA SER A 271 5.12 21.05 2.37
C SER A 271 3.95 20.90 3.34
N PHE A 272 2.75 21.32 2.94
CA PHE A 272 1.52 21.16 3.72
C PHE A 272 0.40 20.62 2.84
N TRP A 273 -0.27 19.55 3.29
CA TRP A 273 -1.47 19.02 2.65
C TRP A 273 -2.71 19.78 3.10
N LEU A 274 -3.44 20.39 2.16
CA LEU A 274 -4.68 21.12 2.40
C LEU A 274 -5.84 20.42 1.70
N GLY A 275 -6.81 19.95 2.46
CA GLY A 275 -7.98 19.27 1.91
C GLY A 275 -9.21 19.37 2.80
N GLN A 276 -10.36 19.34 2.12
CA GLN A 276 -11.71 19.19 2.68
C GLN A 276 -11.96 17.76 3.16
N GLU A 277 -13.06 17.56 3.89
CA GLU A 277 -13.44 16.27 4.50
C GLU A 277 -13.94 15.21 3.51
N ASP A 278 -13.89 13.95 3.96
CA ASP A 278 -14.69 12.86 3.39
C ASP A 278 -16.18 13.16 3.45
N GLY A 279 -16.91 12.68 2.43
CA GLY A 279 -18.36 12.88 2.34
C GLY A 279 -18.77 14.36 2.21
N TYR A 280 -17.92 15.20 1.60
CA TYR A 280 -18.11 16.66 1.52
C TYR A 280 -19.56 17.07 1.25
N THR A 281 -20.16 17.73 2.24
CA THR A 281 -21.49 18.31 2.12
C THR A 281 -21.39 19.83 1.94
N PRO A 282 -21.93 20.41 0.84
CA PRO A 282 -21.76 21.83 0.55
C PRO A 282 -22.61 22.72 1.45
N CYS A 283 -22.01 23.80 1.95
CA CYS A 283 -22.74 24.88 2.61
C CYS A 283 -23.77 25.53 1.65
N ARG A 284 -24.99 25.75 2.13
CA ARG A 284 -26.11 26.34 1.37
C ARG A 284 -26.39 27.80 1.72
N CYS A 285 -25.43 28.52 2.32
CA CYS A 285 -25.61 29.95 2.57
C CYS A 285 -25.60 30.78 1.25
N PRO A 286 -26.21 31.98 1.24
CA PRO A 286 -26.32 32.80 0.03
C PRO A 286 -24.98 33.07 -0.66
N GLU A 287 -23.92 33.35 0.10
CA GLU A 287 -22.59 33.63 -0.45
C GLU A 287 -22.01 32.41 -1.15
N CYS A 288 -22.13 31.23 -0.53
CA CYS A 288 -21.72 29.96 -1.12
C CYS A 288 -22.52 29.66 -2.41
N GLN A 289 -23.84 29.88 -2.39
CA GLN A 289 -24.71 29.65 -3.55
C GLN A 289 -24.50 30.67 -4.68
N SER A 290 -23.97 31.85 -4.37
CA SER A 290 -23.63 32.87 -5.38
C SER A 290 -22.40 32.50 -6.22
N LEU A 291 -21.49 31.69 -5.67
CA LEU A 291 -20.27 31.28 -6.39
C LEU A 291 -20.52 30.12 -7.35
N ASP A 292 -21.26 29.12 -6.87
CA ASP A 292 -21.64 27.93 -7.61
C ASP A 292 -22.87 27.30 -6.93
N ARG A 293 -23.56 26.42 -7.65
CA ARG A 293 -24.64 25.58 -7.09
C ARG A 293 -24.19 24.12 -7.06
N TYR A 294 -23.00 23.87 -6.52
CA TYR A 294 -22.43 22.53 -6.46
C TYR A 294 -23.40 21.54 -5.79
N GLU A 295 -23.53 20.38 -6.42
CA GLU A 295 -24.23 19.21 -5.90
C GLU A 295 -23.24 18.06 -5.85
N ALA A 296 -23.18 17.39 -4.70
CA ALA A 296 -22.40 16.19 -4.56
C ALA A 296 -23.06 15.09 -5.41
N GLY A 297 -22.25 14.35 -6.17
CA GLY A 297 -22.69 13.18 -6.91
C GLY A 297 -21.80 12.00 -6.60
N ILE A 298 -22.18 10.82 -7.08
CA ILE A 298 -21.33 9.65 -7.01
C ILE A 298 -20.30 9.79 -8.14
N TRP A 299 -19.01 9.83 -7.81
CA TRP A 299 -17.91 9.95 -8.77
C TRP A 299 -17.17 8.63 -9.04
N TRP A 300 -17.64 7.51 -8.48
CA TRP A 300 -17.11 6.16 -8.71
C TRP A 300 -18.24 5.22 -9.17
N GLY A 301 -17.89 4.14 -9.86
CA GLY A 301 -18.88 3.15 -10.32
C GLY A 301 -19.93 3.71 -11.29
N LYS A 302 -21.12 3.08 -11.32
CA LYS A 302 -22.22 3.48 -12.22
C LYS A 302 -22.71 4.90 -11.89
N GLY A 303 -22.55 5.82 -12.85
CA GLY A 303 -22.90 7.24 -12.71
C GLY A 303 -21.69 8.17 -12.48
N GLY A 304 -20.53 7.60 -12.14
CA GLY A 304 -19.29 8.36 -11.95
C GLY A 304 -18.84 9.10 -13.21
N GLU A 305 -19.00 8.50 -14.37
CA GLU A 305 -18.60 9.08 -15.66
C GLU A 305 -19.37 10.38 -15.98
N GLU A 306 -20.71 10.34 -15.95
CA GLU A 306 -21.56 11.51 -16.19
C GLU A 306 -21.29 12.60 -15.14
N TYR A 307 -21.19 12.22 -13.87
CA TYR A 307 -20.92 13.18 -12.81
C TYR A 307 -19.57 13.87 -13.00
N LEU A 308 -18.50 13.11 -13.20
CA LEU A 308 -17.16 13.65 -13.37
C LEU A 308 -17.05 14.47 -14.65
N HIS A 309 -17.42 13.89 -15.80
CA HIS A 309 -17.05 14.44 -17.10
C HIS A 309 -18.09 15.37 -17.73
N ASP A 310 -19.33 15.34 -17.24
CA ASP A 310 -20.38 16.26 -17.70
C ASP A 310 -20.71 17.29 -16.64
N LYS A 311 -21.20 16.86 -15.46
CA LYS A 311 -21.69 17.78 -14.42
C LYS A 311 -20.58 18.59 -13.78
N LEU A 312 -19.56 17.92 -13.24
CA LEU A 312 -18.48 18.57 -12.49
C LEU A 312 -17.53 19.33 -13.41
N LYS A 313 -17.24 18.82 -14.60
CA LYS A 313 -16.49 19.54 -15.64
C LYS A 313 -17.20 20.84 -16.05
N SER A 314 -18.52 20.81 -16.17
CA SER A 314 -19.31 22.00 -16.52
C SER A 314 -19.38 23.00 -15.37
N ASN A 315 -19.57 22.50 -14.15
CA ASN A 315 -19.76 23.30 -12.94
C ASN A 315 -18.81 22.84 -11.82
N PRO A 316 -17.51 23.21 -11.88
CA PRO A 316 -16.56 22.86 -10.83
C PRO A 316 -16.94 23.53 -9.50
N CYS A 317 -16.47 22.98 -8.38
CA CYS A 317 -16.74 23.53 -7.04
C CYS A 317 -15.89 24.78 -6.78
N GLU A 318 -16.28 25.91 -7.39
CA GLU A 318 -15.56 27.18 -7.35
C GLU A 318 -15.31 27.68 -5.93
N ARG A 319 -16.25 27.50 -5.01
CA ARG A 319 -16.10 27.89 -3.60
C ARG A 319 -14.86 27.27 -2.91
N LEU A 320 -14.54 26.00 -3.21
CA LEU A 320 -13.39 25.31 -2.64
C LEU A 320 -12.11 25.69 -3.40
N LEU A 321 -12.19 25.73 -4.73
CA LEU A 321 -11.03 26.04 -5.57
C LEU A 321 -10.54 27.48 -5.35
N LEU A 322 -11.45 28.44 -5.16
CA LEU A 322 -11.10 29.83 -4.82
C LEU A 322 -10.49 29.96 -3.42
N LEU A 323 -10.96 29.17 -2.45
CA LEU A 323 -10.36 29.09 -1.11
C LEU A 323 -8.91 28.60 -1.23
N PHE A 324 -8.70 27.47 -1.92
CA PHE A 324 -7.36 26.91 -2.16
C PHE A 324 -6.45 27.90 -2.89
N LYS A 325 -6.98 28.57 -3.92
CA LYS A 325 -6.23 29.57 -4.69
C LYS A 325 -5.78 30.73 -3.81
N TRP A 326 -6.65 31.25 -2.96
CA TRP A 326 -6.31 32.35 -2.07
C TRP A 326 -5.26 31.96 -1.03
N ILE A 327 -5.37 30.77 -0.44
CA ILE A 327 -4.35 30.27 0.50
C ILE A 327 -3.02 30.10 -0.23
N ALA A 328 -3.03 29.49 -1.41
CA ALA A 328 -1.84 29.31 -2.25
C ALA A 328 -1.12 30.63 -2.56
N GLU A 329 -1.87 31.68 -2.95
CA GLU A 329 -1.30 33.00 -3.23
C GLU A 329 -0.70 33.66 -1.99
N LYS A 330 -1.36 33.52 -0.83
CA LYS A 330 -0.85 34.05 0.44
C LYS A 330 0.41 33.32 0.90
N CYS A 331 0.45 32.00 0.75
CA CYS A 331 1.64 31.18 1.01
C CYS A 331 2.77 31.52 0.04
N LYS A 332 2.51 31.66 -1.27
CA LYS A 332 3.54 32.05 -2.26
C LYS A 332 4.21 33.38 -1.90
N ARG A 333 3.46 34.34 -1.36
CA ARG A 333 4.00 35.64 -0.93
C ARG A 333 4.83 35.56 0.36
N SER A 334 4.41 34.77 1.34
CA SER A 334 5.09 34.69 2.64
C SER A 334 6.15 33.59 2.74
N ASN A 335 6.06 32.57 1.89
CA ASN A 335 6.81 31.31 1.95
C ASN A 335 7.08 30.79 0.52
N PRO A 336 7.80 31.53 -0.34
CA PRO A 336 7.95 31.21 -1.77
C PRO A 336 8.71 29.91 -2.04
N ASP A 337 9.48 29.41 -1.07
CA ASP A 337 10.24 28.16 -1.11
C ASP A 337 9.44 26.93 -0.64
N LYS A 338 8.22 27.14 -0.12
CA LYS A 338 7.35 26.08 0.42
C LYS A 338 6.29 25.67 -0.58
N SER A 339 5.83 24.43 -0.47
CA SER A 339 4.76 23.90 -1.32
C SER A 339 3.44 23.70 -0.57
N LEU A 340 2.34 24.04 -1.23
CA LEU A 340 1.00 23.67 -0.78
C LEU A 340 0.50 22.51 -1.65
N GLU A 341 0.13 21.39 -1.04
CA GLU A 341 -0.44 20.25 -1.76
C GLU A 341 -1.95 20.24 -1.54
N ILE A 342 -2.74 20.51 -2.58
CA ILE A 342 -4.19 20.58 -2.49
C ILE A 342 -4.83 19.23 -2.82
N LEU A 343 -5.81 18.84 -2.03
CA LEU A 343 -6.56 17.61 -2.28
C LEU A 343 -7.52 17.78 -3.46
N VAL A 344 -7.33 16.96 -4.49
CA VAL A 344 -8.18 16.88 -5.68
C VAL A 344 -9.05 15.63 -5.55
N TYR A 345 -10.19 15.82 -4.88
CA TYR A 345 -11.07 14.75 -4.39
C TYR A 345 -12.52 15.22 -4.42
N GLY A 346 -13.42 14.40 -4.99
CA GLY A 346 -14.85 14.69 -5.08
C GLY A 346 -15.13 16.05 -5.73
N PRO A 347 -15.54 17.08 -4.97
CA PRO A 347 -15.84 18.41 -5.49
C PRO A 347 -14.74 19.08 -6.30
N THR A 348 -13.48 18.71 -6.09
CA THR A 348 -12.32 19.41 -6.68
C THR A 348 -11.68 18.65 -7.84
N PHE A 349 -12.27 17.57 -8.37
CA PHE A 349 -11.65 16.81 -9.46
C PHE A 349 -11.37 17.62 -10.72
N TRP A 350 -12.20 18.61 -11.06
CA TRP A 350 -11.94 19.55 -12.15
C TRP A 350 -11.38 20.87 -11.61
N PRO A 351 -10.41 21.49 -12.31
CA PRO A 351 -9.90 22.80 -11.97
C PRO A 351 -10.96 23.89 -12.16
N SER A 352 -10.67 25.06 -11.60
CA SER A 352 -11.55 26.23 -11.69
C SER A 352 -11.68 26.75 -13.12
N LYS A 353 -12.84 27.35 -13.42
CA LYS A 353 -13.07 28.18 -14.60
C LYS A 353 -12.90 29.67 -14.33
N LYS A 354 -12.72 30.06 -13.07
CA LYS A 354 -12.57 31.46 -12.62
C LYS A 354 -11.11 31.93 -12.55
N PHE A 355 -10.14 31.03 -12.67
CA PHE A 355 -8.72 31.37 -12.80
C PHE A 355 -7.95 30.33 -13.62
N GLU A 356 -6.83 30.73 -14.22
CA GLU A 356 -6.09 29.89 -15.15
C GLU A 356 -5.23 28.82 -14.45
N GLU A 357 -4.49 29.21 -13.40
CA GLU A 357 -3.54 28.34 -12.70
C GLU A 357 -3.45 28.65 -11.20
N PHE A 358 -3.00 27.67 -10.41
CA PHE A 358 -2.58 27.85 -9.03
C PHE A 358 -1.14 28.36 -8.94
N GLY A 359 -0.26 27.86 -9.81
CA GLY A 359 1.15 28.25 -9.92
C GLY A 359 2.14 27.17 -9.43
N PRO A 360 3.45 27.45 -9.51
CA PRO A 360 4.51 26.44 -9.37
C PRO A 360 4.75 25.93 -7.94
N THR A 361 4.27 26.65 -6.93
CA THR A 361 4.38 26.24 -5.52
C THR A 361 3.22 25.33 -5.06
N VAL A 362 2.25 25.06 -5.94
CA VAL A 362 1.11 24.19 -5.62
C VAL A 362 1.30 22.83 -6.26
N ARG A 363 1.01 21.75 -5.53
CA ARG A 363 0.88 20.40 -6.10
C ARG A 363 -0.56 19.92 -5.97
N ALA A 364 -1.08 19.26 -7.00
CA ALA A 364 -2.39 18.61 -6.94
C ALA A 364 -2.25 17.15 -6.52
N VAL A 365 -2.94 16.76 -5.45
CA VAL A 365 -3.02 15.37 -4.99
C VAL A 365 -4.30 14.76 -5.57
N LEU A 366 -4.17 14.07 -6.71
CA LEU A 366 -5.28 13.48 -7.44
C LEU A 366 -5.75 12.16 -6.78
N CYS A 367 -6.99 12.14 -6.29
CA CYS A 367 -7.67 10.91 -5.85
C CYS A 367 -8.28 10.11 -7.02
N CYS A 368 -8.16 10.61 -8.25
CA CYS A 368 -8.55 9.94 -9.48
C CYS A 368 -7.48 10.23 -10.54
N ILE A 369 -6.84 9.18 -11.03
CA ILE A 369 -5.73 9.22 -12.00
C ILE A 369 -6.23 9.06 -13.45
N ASP A 370 -7.46 9.51 -13.73
CA ASP A 370 -8.04 9.51 -15.08
C ASP A 370 -7.19 10.43 -15.96
N PRO A 371 -6.70 9.97 -17.14
CA PRO A 371 -5.88 10.76 -18.03
C PRO A 371 -6.49 12.14 -18.39
N ARG A 372 -7.82 12.24 -18.47
CA ARG A 372 -8.52 13.50 -18.77
C ARG A 372 -8.40 14.49 -17.62
N LEU A 373 -8.45 14.02 -16.38
CA LEU A 373 -8.26 14.85 -15.19
C LEU A 373 -6.79 15.24 -15.05
N ILE A 374 -5.87 14.30 -15.26
CA ILE A 374 -4.43 14.58 -15.28
C ILE A 374 -4.13 15.71 -16.26
N GLU A 375 -4.68 15.63 -17.48
CA GLU A 375 -4.48 16.65 -18.50
C GLU A 375 -5.13 17.98 -18.13
N ALA A 376 -6.33 17.96 -17.53
CA ALA A 376 -6.99 19.18 -17.07
C ALA A 376 -6.18 19.94 -16.01
N TRP A 377 -5.44 19.22 -15.17
CA TRP A 377 -4.58 19.79 -14.13
C TRP A 377 -3.17 20.13 -14.62
N ARG A 378 -2.72 19.54 -15.72
CA ARG A 378 -1.40 19.77 -16.30
C ARG A 378 -1.20 21.25 -16.60
N GLY A 379 -0.04 21.79 -16.23
CA GLY A 379 0.29 23.22 -16.40
C GLY A 379 -0.41 24.17 -15.42
N LYS A 380 -1.43 23.74 -14.66
CA LYS A 380 -2.10 24.59 -13.65
C LYS A 380 -1.44 24.56 -12.27
N VAL A 381 -0.60 23.55 -12.02
CA VAL A 381 0.09 23.30 -10.76
C VAL A 381 1.56 22.95 -11.04
N GLY A 382 2.43 23.14 -10.05
CA GLY A 382 3.86 22.81 -10.16
C GLY A 382 4.20 21.31 -10.07
N GLY A 383 3.22 20.47 -9.73
CA GLY A 383 3.42 19.01 -9.71
C GLY A 383 2.14 18.23 -9.39
N LEU A 384 2.17 16.93 -9.70
CA LEU A 384 1.08 16.00 -9.45
C LEU A 384 1.53 14.93 -8.45
N SER A 385 0.60 14.51 -7.60
CA SER A 385 0.74 13.36 -6.72
C SER A 385 -0.55 12.55 -6.75
N ALA A 386 -0.47 11.25 -6.44
CA ALA A 386 -1.62 10.36 -6.49
C ALA A 386 -2.09 9.98 -5.09
N TYR A 387 -3.37 9.75 -4.93
CA TYR A 387 -3.97 9.11 -3.76
C TYR A 387 -4.74 7.88 -4.26
N THR A 388 -4.24 6.68 -3.96
CA THR A 388 -4.71 5.42 -4.55
C THR A 388 -5.07 4.37 -3.48
N TYR A 389 -5.99 3.46 -3.81
CA TYR A 389 -6.42 2.38 -2.92
C TYR A 389 -6.04 1.01 -3.49
N TRP A 390 -4.84 0.50 -3.17
CA TRP A 390 -4.40 -0.83 -3.66
C TRP A 390 -5.04 -2.01 -2.89
N GLY A 391 -5.54 -1.75 -1.69
CA GLY A 391 -6.40 -2.65 -0.94
C GLY A 391 -7.20 -1.89 0.12
N ASP A 392 -8.48 -2.22 0.27
CA ASP A 392 -9.34 -1.72 1.34
C ASP A 392 -10.56 -2.62 1.56
N THR A 393 -10.61 -3.30 2.71
CA THR A 393 -11.68 -4.25 3.03
C THR A 393 -13.05 -3.62 3.27
N THR A 394 -13.13 -2.29 3.38
CA THR A 394 -14.42 -1.57 3.33
C THR A 394 -14.95 -1.42 1.91
N GLY A 395 -14.09 -1.57 0.90
CA GLY A 395 -14.43 -1.46 -0.51
C GLY A 395 -15.33 -2.60 -1.00
N PRO A 396 -15.81 -2.50 -2.26
CA PRO A 396 -16.77 -3.45 -2.80
C PRO A 396 -16.23 -4.89 -2.92
N MET A 397 -14.90 -5.04 -2.97
CA MET A 397 -14.21 -6.33 -3.02
C MET A 397 -14.05 -6.99 -1.64
N GLY A 398 -14.29 -6.28 -0.52
CA GLY A 398 -14.19 -6.87 0.81
C GLY A 398 -12.83 -7.52 1.11
N VAL A 399 -12.84 -8.75 1.63
CA VAL A 399 -11.62 -9.58 1.76
C VAL A 399 -11.49 -10.49 0.53
N ASP A 400 -10.85 -9.97 -0.51
CA ASP A 400 -10.59 -10.67 -1.78
C ASP A 400 -9.35 -10.07 -2.48
N VAL A 401 -9.03 -10.46 -3.71
CA VAL A 401 -7.93 -9.86 -4.49
C VAL A 401 -8.40 -8.56 -5.16
N HIS A 402 -7.86 -7.42 -4.72
CA HIS A 402 -8.31 -6.09 -5.18
C HIS A 402 -7.61 -5.62 -6.44
N ALA A 403 -6.37 -6.05 -6.64
CA ALA A 403 -5.56 -5.73 -7.80
C ALA A 403 -4.64 -6.91 -8.12
N THR A 404 -4.35 -7.11 -9.40
CA THR A 404 -3.35 -8.06 -9.85
C THR A 404 -1.96 -7.41 -9.93
N PRO A 405 -0.88 -8.20 -9.79
CA PRO A 405 0.49 -7.77 -10.08
C PRO A 405 0.65 -6.93 -11.35
N ARG A 406 0.10 -7.40 -12.47
CA ARG A 406 0.17 -6.72 -13.77
C ARG A 406 -0.43 -5.32 -13.71
N GLU A 407 -1.65 -5.18 -13.16
CA GLU A 407 -2.32 -3.87 -13.07
C GLU A 407 -1.56 -2.89 -12.18
N VAL A 408 -0.96 -3.38 -11.10
CA VAL A 408 -0.11 -2.57 -10.23
C VAL A 408 1.12 -2.09 -10.99
N ALA A 409 1.83 -3.00 -11.67
CA ALA A 409 3.00 -2.66 -12.47
C ALA A 409 2.69 -1.61 -13.54
N GLU A 410 1.61 -1.80 -14.30
CA GLU A 410 1.17 -0.87 -15.34
C GLU A 410 0.85 0.51 -14.77
N LYS A 411 0.14 0.58 -13.63
CA LYS A 411 -0.25 1.85 -13.02
C LYS A 411 0.90 2.60 -12.35
N VAL A 412 1.79 1.90 -11.66
CA VAL A 412 2.96 2.54 -11.05
C VAL A 412 3.87 3.11 -12.15
N ARG A 413 4.04 2.40 -13.27
CA ARG A 413 4.75 2.91 -14.46
C ARG A 413 4.04 4.10 -15.08
N PHE A 414 2.71 4.02 -15.25
CA PHE A 414 1.91 5.13 -15.76
C PHE A 414 2.07 6.41 -14.92
N LEU A 415 2.07 6.29 -13.58
CA LEU A 415 2.27 7.43 -12.68
C LEU A 415 3.67 8.03 -12.83
N ARG A 416 4.72 7.20 -12.88
CA ARG A 416 6.10 7.64 -13.15
C ARG A 416 6.17 8.38 -14.49
N ASP A 417 5.61 7.80 -15.54
CA ASP A 417 5.72 8.33 -16.91
C ASP A 417 4.91 9.62 -17.10
N ASN A 418 3.90 9.86 -16.25
CA ASN A 418 3.15 11.12 -16.20
C ASN A 418 3.71 12.17 -15.23
N GLY A 419 4.88 11.93 -14.62
CA GLY A 419 5.59 12.90 -13.79
C GLY A 419 5.01 13.06 -12.38
N PHE A 420 4.33 12.04 -11.85
CA PHE A 420 3.84 12.07 -10.47
C PHE A 420 5.01 12.04 -9.49
N VAL A 421 5.01 12.95 -8.53
CA VAL A 421 6.08 13.15 -7.55
C VAL A 421 5.95 12.18 -6.39
N GLY A 422 4.74 11.78 -6.01
CA GLY A 422 4.54 10.85 -4.92
C GLY A 422 3.17 10.20 -4.92
N ILE A 423 3.06 9.12 -4.15
CA ILE A 423 1.85 8.30 -4.06
C ILE A 423 1.46 8.20 -2.59
N ARG A 424 0.21 8.51 -2.28
CA ARG A 424 -0.44 8.08 -1.04
C ARG A 424 -1.26 6.85 -1.33
N HIS A 425 -1.17 5.87 -0.45
CA HIS A 425 -1.71 4.56 -0.72
C HIS A 425 -2.36 3.88 0.50
N PHE A 426 -3.36 3.05 0.21
CA PHE A 426 -3.95 2.12 1.17
C PHE A 426 -3.53 0.69 0.82
N TRP A 427 -2.84 0.05 1.77
CA TRP A 427 -2.40 -1.34 1.72
C TRP A 427 -3.14 -2.10 2.80
N GLU A 428 -4.30 -2.64 2.45
CA GLU A 428 -5.07 -3.44 3.37
C GLU A 428 -5.98 -4.39 2.62
N ALA A 429 -5.59 -5.64 2.57
CA ALA A 429 -6.50 -6.77 2.49
C ALA A 429 -5.66 -8.06 2.56
N ASN A 430 -6.33 -9.17 2.86
CA ASN A 430 -5.97 -10.52 2.45
C ASN A 430 -4.48 -10.82 2.12
N TRP A 431 -3.58 -10.74 3.10
CA TRP A 431 -2.15 -11.01 2.87
C TRP A 431 -1.85 -12.43 2.37
N GLY A 432 -2.74 -13.39 2.63
CA GLY A 432 -2.62 -14.75 2.10
C GLY A 432 -2.82 -14.81 0.58
N LEU A 433 -3.75 -14.02 0.03
CA LEU A 433 -4.03 -14.02 -1.42
C LEU A 433 -3.41 -12.84 -2.18
N GLN A 434 -2.98 -11.79 -1.49
CA GLN A 434 -2.41 -10.57 -2.08
C GLN A 434 -0.95 -10.30 -1.69
N GLY A 435 -0.34 -11.16 -0.89
CA GLY A 435 1.07 -11.04 -0.48
C GLY A 435 2.05 -10.77 -1.62
N PRO A 436 2.04 -11.54 -2.73
CA PRO A 436 2.90 -11.27 -3.88
C PRO A 436 2.70 -9.87 -4.48
N MET A 437 1.44 -9.44 -4.62
CA MET A 437 1.11 -8.12 -5.15
C MET A 437 1.62 -6.99 -4.23
N PHE A 438 1.46 -7.11 -2.91
CA PHE A 438 1.98 -6.10 -1.98
C PHE A 438 3.50 -6.05 -1.94
N TYR A 439 4.15 -7.22 -1.98
CA TYR A 439 5.61 -7.30 -2.07
C TYR A 439 6.12 -6.54 -3.30
N GLU A 440 5.54 -6.83 -4.47
CA GLU A 440 5.87 -6.18 -5.72
C GLU A 440 5.59 -4.67 -5.69
N LEU A 441 4.42 -4.26 -5.21
CA LEU A 441 4.03 -2.85 -5.09
C LEU A 441 5.11 -2.05 -4.34
N GLY A 442 5.63 -2.59 -3.25
CA GLY A 442 6.70 -1.95 -2.47
C GLY A 442 8.00 -1.79 -3.26
N LYS A 443 8.39 -2.81 -4.03
CA LYS A 443 9.58 -2.77 -4.90
C LYS A 443 9.44 -1.80 -6.05
N LEU A 444 8.28 -1.80 -6.71
CA LEU A 444 8.01 -0.93 -7.84
C LEU A 444 7.94 0.55 -7.47
N MET A 445 7.54 0.90 -6.25
CA MET A 445 7.58 2.31 -5.82
C MET A 445 9.02 2.84 -5.67
N GLY A 446 10.01 1.97 -5.50
CA GLY A 446 11.41 2.33 -5.62
C GLY A 446 11.84 2.38 -7.09
N ASN A 447 11.66 1.26 -7.79
CA ASN A 447 12.06 1.07 -9.18
C ASN A 447 10.91 0.48 -10.02
N PRO A 448 10.11 1.31 -10.72
CA PRO A 448 8.99 0.83 -11.55
C PRO A 448 9.43 0.01 -12.77
N GLY A 449 10.73 -0.04 -13.07
CA GLY A 449 11.30 -0.82 -14.18
C GLY A 449 11.51 -2.31 -13.86
N LEU A 450 11.32 -2.74 -12.61
CA LEU A 450 11.44 -4.16 -12.24
C LEU A 450 10.36 -5.00 -12.95
N ASP A 451 10.72 -6.24 -13.26
CA ASP A 451 9.78 -7.22 -13.80
C ASP A 451 8.93 -7.82 -12.68
N PHE A 452 7.60 -7.69 -12.83
CA PHE A 452 6.68 -8.15 -11.80
C PHE A 452 6.64 -9.68 -11.69
N GLN A 453 6.85 -10.41 -12.79
CA GLN A 453 6.82 -11.87 -12.76
C GLN A 453 7.99 -12.43 -11.93
N SER A 454 9.16 -11.84 -12.11
CA SER A 454 10.35 -12.14 -11.29
C SER A 454 10.10 -11.84 -9.80
N LEU A 455 9.41 -10.74 -9.48
CA LEU A 455 9.08 -10.40 -8.09
C LEU A 455 8.07 -11.36 -7.45
N ILE A 456 7.08 -11.85 -8.20
CA ILE A 456 6.18 -12.91 -7.74
C ILE A 456 6.95 -14.19 -7.47
N ALA A 457 7.82 -14.60 -8.39
CA ALA A 457 8.63 -15.81 -8.23
C ALA A 457 9.54 -15.71 -6.99
N GLU A 458 10.21 -14.57 -6.81
CA GLU A 458 11.05 -14.29 -5.64
C GLU A 458 10.24 -14.37 -4.34
N TYR A 459 9.06 -13.74 -4.28
CA TYR A 459 8.16 -13.82 -3.13
C TYR A 459 7.78 -15.28 -2.84
N CYS A 460 7.32 -16.01 -3.85
CA CYS A 460 6.85 -17.38 -3.67
C CYS A 460 7.96 -18.32 -3.18
N GLU A 461 9.14 -18.26 -3.78
CA GLU A 461 10.29 -19.08 -3.34
C GLU A 461 10.78 -18.67 -1.95
N GLY A 462 10.83 -17.37 -1.64
CA GLY A 462 11.29 -16.87 -0.34
C GLY A 462 10.32 -17.09 0.83
N VAL A 463 9.01 -17.13 0.56
CA VAL A 463 7.97 -17.35 1.57
C VAL A 463 7.69 -18.84 1.74
N PHE A 464 7.46 -19.56 0.64
CA PHE A 464 6.99 -20.95 0.68
C PHE A 464 8.11 -21.97 0.47
N GLY A 465 9.33 -21.54 0.18
CA GLY A 465 10.47 -22.42 -0.10
C GLY A 465 10.55 -22.77 -1.58
N LYS A 466 11.67 -23.33 -2.04
CA LYS A 466 11.95 -23.46 -3.48
C LYS A 466 10.95 -24.37 -4.20
N LYS A 467 10.61 -25.52 -3.62
CA LYS A 467 9.68 -26.48 -4.25
C LYS A 467 8.24 -25.99 -4.19
N ALA A 468 7.70 -25.79 -2.98
CA ALA A 468 6.34 -25.30 -2.78
C ALA A 468 6.12 -23.91 -3.41
N GLY A 469 7.15 -23.05 -3.42
CA GLY A 469 7.11 -21.74 -4.07
C GLY A 469 6.80 -21.81 -5.56
N ARG A 470 7.38 -22.76 -6.31
CA ARG A 470 7.06 -22.96 -7.73
C ARG A 470 5.60 -23.39 -7.94
N THR A 471 5.07 -24.20 -7.04
CA THR A 471 3.65 -24.57 -7.05
C THR A 471 2.76 -23.37 -6.69
N MET A 472 3.19 -22.56 -5.73
CA MET A 472 2.50 -21.33 -5.34
C MET A 472 2.51 -20.25 -6.43
N VAL A 473 3.55 -20.17 -7.28
CA VAL A 473 3.51 -19.32 -8.48
C VAL A 473 2.31 -19.68 -9.36
N LYS A 474 2.11 -20.98 -9.64
CA LYS A 474 0.95 -21.45 -10.43
C LYS A 474 -0.38 -21.14 -9.75
N PHE A 475 -0.45 -21.27 -8.42
CA PHE A 475 -1.63 -20.92 -7.64
C PHE A 475 -1.99 -19.43 -7.82
N PHE A 476 -1.02 -18.53 -7.64
CA PHE A 476 -1.24 -17.09 -7.76
C PHE A 476 -1.50 -16.66 -9.20
N GLU A 477 -0.82 -17.24 -10.18
CA GLU A 477 -1.09 -16.99 -11.60
C GLU A 477 -2.53 -17.37 -11.96
N ALA A 478 -3.01 -18.55 -11.54
CA ALA A 478 -4.39 -18.96 -11.75
C ALA A 478 -5.40 -18.02 -11.05
N LEU A 479 -5.13 -17.66 -9.79
CA LEU A 479 -5.95 -16.74 -9.02
C LEU A 479 -6.06 -15.36 -9.69
N TYR A 480 -4.93 -14.76 -10.05
CA TYR A 480 -4.88 -13.41 -10.62
C TYR A 480 -5.40 -13.37 -12.05
N ALA A 481 -5.15 -14.42 -12.86
CA ALA A 481 -5.72 -14.54 -14.20
C ALA A 481 -7.25 -14.57 -14.13
N ARG A 482 -7.84 -15.34 -13.19
CA ARG A 482 -9.30 -15.39 -13.01
C ARG A 482 -9.88 -14.02 -12.66
N HIS A 483 -9.24 -13.28 -11.75
CA HIS A 483 -9.70 -11.93 -11.39
C HIS A 483 -9.62 -10.96 -12.56
N ALA A 484 -8.54 -11.01 -13.35
CA ALA A 484 -8.40 -10.18 -14.55
C ALA A 484 -9.42 -10.54 -15.65
N GLU A 485 -9.82 -11.81 -15.74
CA GLU A 485 -10.79 -12.31 -16.72
C GLU A 485 -12.23 -11.87 -16.40
N VAL A 486 -12.66 -12.03 -15.14
CA VAL A 486 -14.10 -11.92 -14.79
C VAL A 486 -14.52 -10.58 -14.22
N LEU A 487 -13.59 -9.85 -13.61
CA LEU A 487 -13.89 -8.57 -13.00
C LEU A 487 -13.35 -7.44 -13.89
N PRO A 488 -14.01 -6.27 -13.89
CA PRO A 488 -13.51 -5.10 -14.57
C PRO A 488 -12.06 -4.80 -14.17
N PRO A 489 -11.26 -4.23 -15.08
CA PRO A 489 -9.90 -3.81 -14.75
C PRO A 489 -9.95 -2.74 -13.65
N LEU A 490 -8.84 -2.62 -12.93
CA LEU A 490 -8.69 -1.60 -11.90
C LEU A 490 -8.95 -0.20 -12.49
N ASP A 491 -9.89 0.56 -11.92
CA ASP A 491 -10.33 1.85 -12.48
C ASP A 491 -9.34 3.00 -12.21
N TRP A 492 -9.69 4.21 -12.64
CA TRP A 492 -8.86 5.40 -12.42
C TRP A 492 -8.77 5.86 -10.95
N HIS A 493 -9.55 5.31 -10.02
CA HIS A 493 -9.35 5.51 -8.57
C HIS A 493 -8.38 4.46 -7.98
N CYS A 494 -7.77 3.65 -8.85
CA CYS A 494 -7.04 2.45 -8.48
C CYS A 494 -7.88 1.49 -7.65
N ARG A 495 -9.20 1.44 -7.86
CA ARG A 495 -10.10 0.54 -7.14
C ARG A 495 -10.81 -0.35 -8.14
N ARG A 496 -10.95 -1.63 -7.81
CA ARG A 496 -11.71 -2.56 -8.64
C ARG A 496 -13.16 -2.46 -8.22
N ASP A 497 -14.04 -2.17 -9.17
CA ASP A 497 -15.48 -2.04 -8.93
C ASP A 497 -16.25 -3.21 -9.56
N PRO A 498 -16.64 -4.23 -8.78
CA PRO A 498 -17.43 -5.34 -9.26
C PRO A 498 -18.88 -4.94 -9.60
N SER A 499 -19.37 -3.74 -9.23
CA SER A 499 -20.77 -3.33 -9.43
C SER A 499 -21.21 -3.22 -10.91
N PHE A 500 -20.24 -3.21 -11.84
CA PHE A 500 -20.50 -3.28 -13.27
C PHE A 500 -21.01 -4.67 -13.70
N VAL A 501 -20.58 -5.73 -13.02
CA VAL A 501 -20.86 -7.14 -13.39
C VAL A 501 -21.61 -7.92 -12.29
N CYS A 502 -21.64 -7.41 -11.06
CA CYS A 502 -22.27 -8.03 -9.89
C CYS A 502 -23.24 -7.05 -9.21
N LYS A 503 -24.30 -7.56 -8.58
CA LYS A 503 -25.24 -6.71 -7.81
C LYS A 503 -24.76 -6.49 -6.38
N ASP A 504 -24.15 -7.50 -5.79
CA ASP A 504 -23.64 -7.51 -4.43
C ASP A 504 -22.39 -8.40 -4.32
N ILE A 505 -21.82 -8.46 -3.12
CA ILE A 505 -20.62 -9.24 -2.86
C ILE A 505 -20.85 -10.76 -2.97
N SER A 506 -22.07 -11.25 -2.74
CA SER A 506 -22.39 -12.68 -2.90
C SER A 506 -22.35 -13.07 -4.38
N ASP A 507 -22.89 -12.23 -5.27
CA ASP A 507 -22.77 -12.40 -6.72
C ASP A 507 -21.31 -12.41 -7.18
N MET A 508 -20.47 -11.56 -6.58
CA MET A 508 -19.03 -11.52 -6.88
C MET A 508 -18.35 -12.84 -6.54
N TYR A 509 -18.53 -13.39 -5.33
CA TYR A 509 -17.92 -14.67 -4.97
C TYR A 509 -18.38 -15.80 -5.91
N LEU A 510 -19.65 -15.81 -6.28
CA LEU A 510 -20.21 -16.81 -7.20
C LEU A 510 -19.64 -16.70 -8.62
N LEU A 511 -19.38 -15.47 -9.09
CA LEU A 511 -18.80 -15.20 -10.40
C LEU A 511 -17.31 -15.55 -10.44
N VAL A 512 -16.55 -15.10 -9.45
CA VAL A 512 -15.09 -15.26 -9.40
C VAL A 512 -14.72 -16.71 -9.12
N TYR A 513 -15.44 -17.39 -8.23
CA TYR A 513 -15.08 -18.68 -7.66
C TYR A 513 -16.11 -19.80 -7.98
N PRO A 514 -16.18 -20.27 -9.24
CA PRO A 514 -16.93 -21.48 -9.55
C PRO A 514 -16.29 -22.72 -8.90
N SER A 515 -17.09 -23.76 -8.64
CA SER A 515 -16.65 -24.97 -7.91
C SER A 515 -15.44 -25.66 -8.53
N GLN A 516 -15.37 -25.77 -9.87
CA GLN A 516 -14.23 -26.37 -10.57
C GLN A 516 -12.94 -25.56 -10.37
N PHE A 517 -13.02 -24.23 -10.40
CA PHE A 517 -11.87 -23.36 -10.18
C PHE A 517 -11.38 -23.44 -8.73
N LEU A 518 -12.30 -23.50 -7.77
CA LEU A 518 -11.96 -23.72 -6.37
C LEU A 518 -11.25 -25.07 -6.16
N ALA A 519 -11.68 -26.13 -6.85
CA ALA A 519 -11.01 -27.43 -6.77
C ALA A 519 -9.59 -27.38 -7.36
N GLN A 520 -9.37 -26.63 -8.46
CA GLN A 520 -8.04 -26.42 -9.03
C GLN A 520 -7.11 -25.69 -8.04
N LEU A 521 -7.57 -24.59 -7.45
CA LEU A 521 -6.78 -23.83 -6.47
C LEU A 521 -6.49 -24.67 -5.22
N ASP A 522 -7.47 -25.43 -4.74
CA ASP A 522 -7.29 -26.33 -3.59
C ASP A 522 -6.24 -27.41 -3.86
N HIS A 523 -6.26 -28.00 -5.06
CA HIS A 523 -5.27 -28.99 -5.47
C HIS A 523 -3.85 -28.41 -5.47
N LEU A 524 -3.66 -27.22 -6.05
CA LEU A 524 -2.36 -26.54 -6.07
C LEU A 524 -1.88 -26.19 -4.66
N LEU A 525 -2.76 -25.66 -3.82
CA LEU A 525 -2.39 -25.29 -2.45
C LEU A 525 -2.08 -26.53 -1.60
N SER A 526 -2.84 -27.62 -1.73
CA SER A 526 -2.54 -28.87 -1.05
C SER A 526 -1.25 -29.54 -1.53
N GLN A 527 -0.93 -29.42 -2.82
CA GLN A 527 0.37 -29.83 -3.32
C GLN A 527 1.49 -28.99 -2.67
N ALA A 528 1.35 -27.67 -2.61
CA ALA A 528 2.35 -26.81 -1.96
C ALA A 528 2.50 -27.13 -0.46
N GLU A 529 1.41 -27.40 0.26
CA GLU A 529 1.42 -27.86 1.65
C GLU A 529 2.22 -29.16 1.83
N ALA A 530 2.09 -30.12 0.91
CA ALA A 530 2.86 -31.36 0.92
C ALA A 530 4.34 -31.17 0.51
N GLU A 531 4.64 -30.11 -0.24
CA GLU A 531 5.99 -29.77 -0.70
C GLU A 531 6.76 -28.88 0.30
N ALA A 532 6.12 -28.43 1.37
CA ALA A 532 6.68 -27.50 2.33
C ALA A 532 7.81 -28.13 3.16
N GLU A 533 9.02 -27.57 3.05
CA GLU A 533 10.23 -28.14 3.64
C GLU A 533 10.36 -27.78 5.12
N THR A 534 10.11 -26.53 5.49
CA THR A 534 10.30 -26.02 6.86
C THR A 534 8.99 -25.68 7.56
N GLU A 535 9.03 -25.57 8.89
CA GLU A 535 7.90 -25.07 9.69
C GLU A 535 7.50 -23.65 9.27
N ARG A 536 8.48 -22.80 8.95
CA ARG A 536 8.24 -21.46 8.43
C ARG A 536 7.41 -21.50 7.14
N ASN A 537 7.74 -22.38 6.20
CA ASN A 537 6.97 -22.51 4.96
C ASN A 537 5.53 -22.99 5.23
N ARG A 538 5.37 -23.98 6.13
CA ARG A 538 4.06 -24.50 6.52
C ARG A 538 3.17 -23.43 7.17
N ASN A 539 3.73 -22.57 8.02
CA ASN A 539 2.96 -21.48 8.63
C ASN A 539 2.53 -20.41 7.62
N TRP A 540 3.36 -20.10 6.61
CA TRP A 540 2.96 -19.20 5.53
C TRP A 540 1.89 -19.80 4.60
N LEU A 541 1.99 -21.10 4.31
CA LEU A 541 0.94 -21.82 3.59
C LEU A 541 -0.36 -21.83 4.39
N ARG A 542 -0.30 -21.96 5.72
CA ARG A 542 -1.48 -21.86 6.59
C ARG A 542 -2.16 -20.49 6.52
N LEU A 543 -1.42 -19.38 6.46
CA LEU A 543 -2.00 -18.05 6.23
C LEU A 543 -2.76 -17.98 4.88
N THR A 544 -2.16 -18.55 3.84
CA THR A 544 -2.77 -18.62 2.50
C THR A 544 -4.03 -19.49 2.54
N ARG A 545 -3.95 -20.64 3.22
CA ARG A 545 -5.05 -21.58 3.44
C ARG A 545 -6.22 -20.95 4.16
N ASP A 546 -5.99 -20.21 5.26
CA ASP A 546 -7.08 -19.59 6.01
C ASP A 546 -7.84 -18.54 5.17
N HIS A 547 -7.13 -17.74 4.38
CA HIS A 547 -7.76 -16.77 3.48
C HIS A 547 -8.41 -17.41 2.24
N PHE A 548 -7.80 -18.47 1.70
CA PHE A 548 -8.38 -19.23 0.59
C PHE A 548 -9.64 -19.98 1.05
N ASP A 549 -9.61 -20.64 2.21
CA ASP A 549 -10.74 -21.35 2.80
C ASP A 549 -11.90 -20.40 3.11
N PHE A 550 -11.61 -19.16 3.51
CA PHE A 550 -12.63 -18.13 3.61
C PHE A 550 -13.36 -17.92 2.29
N SER A 551 -12.64 -17.64 1.21
CA SER A 551 -13.23 -17.42 -0.12
C SER A 551 -13.91 -18.67 -0.66
N ARG A 552 -13.30 -19.85 -0.45
CA ARG A 552 -13.81 -21.15 -0.87
C ARG A 552 -15.11 -21.51 -0.17
N PHE A 553 -15.16 -21.46 1.16
CA PHE A 553 -16.34 -21.86 1.92
C PHE A 553 -17.48 -20.88 1.73
N ILE A 554 -17.22 -19.57 1.66
CA ILE A 554 -18.24 -18.59 1.31
C ILE A 554 -18.85 -18.91 -0.06
N SER A 555 -18.02 -19.17 -1.07
CA SER A 555 -18.48 -19.44 -2.43
C SER A 555 -19.27 -20.75 -2.52
N LEU A 556 -18.75 -21.85 -1.96
CA LEU A 556 -19.43 -23.16 -1.99
C LEU A 556 -20.73 -23.17 -1.19
N MET A 557 -20.76 -22.43 -0.08
CA MET A 557 -21.98 -22.18 0.68
C MET A 557 -23.04 -21.47 -0.17
N LEU A 558 -22.66 -20.42 -0.91
CA LEU A 558 -23.57 -19.69 -1.78
C LEU A 558 -24.03 -20.53 -2.98
N HIS A 559 -23.15 -21.34 -3.58
CA HIS A 559 -23.52 -22.28 -4.66
C HIS A 559 -24.56 -23.30 -4.18
N ALA A 560 -24.28 -23.96 -3.05
CA ALA A 560 -25.22 -24.91 -2.46
C ALA A 560 -26.56 -24.25 -2.09
N TYR A 561 -26.53 -22.99 -1.62
CA TYR A 561 -27.76 -22.26 -1.30
C TYR A 561 -28.59 -21.95 -2.54
N ARG A 562 -27.96 -21.57 -3.67
CA ARG A 562 -28.66 -21.41 -4.96
C ARG A 562 -29.29 -22.72 -5.43
N GLU A 563 -28.59 -23.84 -5.31
CA GLU A 563 -29.11 -25.17 -5.64
C GLU A 563 -30.30 -25.56 -4.76
N TYR A 564 -30.21 -25.34 -3.44
CA TYR A 564 -31.32 -25.56 -2.52
C TYR A 564 -32.54 -24.68 -2.83
N ARG A 565 -32.31 -23.40 -3.14
CA ARG A 565 -33.38 -22.46 -3.52
C ARG A 565 -34.07 -22.88 -4.82
N ALA A 566 -33.34 -23.47 -5.76
CA ALA A 566 -33.89 -23.99 -7.00
C ALA A 566 -34.61 -25.34 -6.80
N ASN A 567 -34.11 -26.19 -5.91
CA ASN A 567 -34.65 -27.51 -5.62
C ASN A 567 -34.50 -27.85 -4.11
N PRO A 568 -35.53 -27.59 -3.28
CA PRO A 568 -35.42 -27.65 -1.82
C PRO A 568 -35.55 -29.08 -1.27
N THR A 569 -34.61 -29.96 -1.62
CA THR A 569 -34.51 -31.32 -1.08
C THR A 569 -33.76 -31.36 0.24
N SER A 570 -33.93 -32.45 1.01
CA SER A 570 -33.13 -32.70 2.22
C SER A 570 -31.63 -32.78 1.91
N THR A 571 -31.26 -33.38 0.79
CA THR A 571 -29.87 -33.44 0.31
C THR A 571 -29.29 -32.06 0.06
N ASN A 572 -30.00 -31.20 -0.68
CA ASN A 572 -29.52 -29.85 -0.96
C ASN A 572 -29.47 -29.00 0.31
N ARG A 573 -30.44 -29.16 1.23
CA ARG A 573 -30.41 -28.52 2.56
C ARG A 573 -29.17 -28.93 3.35
N GLN A 574 -28.84 -30.23 3.34
CA GLN A 574 -27.66 -30.76 4.02
C GLN A 574 -26.36 -30.24 3.41
N ALA A 575 -26.30 -30.06 2.09
CA ALA A 575 -25.15 -29.46 1.41
C ALA A 575 -24.91 -28.01 1.85
N VAL A 576 -25.96 -27.19 1.97
CA VAL A 576 -25.82 -25.82 2.50
C VAL A 576 -25.30 -25.86 3.93
N LYS A 577 -25.93 -26.69 4.79
CA LYS A 577 -25.52 -26.82 6.19
C LYS A 577 -24.04 -27.22 6.31
N GLN A 578 -23.58 -28.19 5.52
CA GLN A 578 -22.20 -28.64 5.53
C GLN A 578 -21.22 -27.48 5.29
N TRP A 579 -21.48 -26.62 4.31
CA TRP A 579 -20.61 -25.49 4.01
C TRP A 579 -20.70 -24.36 5.04
N VAL A 580 -21.88 -24.12 5.61
CA VAL A 580 -22.03 -23.21 6.76
C VAL A 580 -21.22 -23.73 7.95
N ASP A 581 -21.31 -25.02 8.29
CA ASP A 581 -20.55 -25.62 9.39
C ASP A 581 -19.04 -25.50 9.15
N LYS A 582 -18.57 -25.72 7.91
CA LYS A 582 -17.15 -25.55 7.54
C LYS A 582 -16.69 -24.10 7.70
N PHE A 583 -17.51 -23.15 7.28
CA PHE A 583 -17.22 -21.73 7.46
C PHE A 583 -17.21 -21.33 8.95
N GLU A 584 -18.16 -21.79 9.77
CA GLU A 584 -18.17 -21.53 11.20
C GLU A 584 -16.97 -22.17 11.92
N GLN A 585 -16.52 -23.36 11.49
CA GLN A 585 -15.28 -23.98 11.98
C GLN A 585 -14.04 -23.13 11.65
N LEU A 586 -13.95 -22.61 10.42
CA LEU A 586 -12.89 -21.67 10.03
C LEU A 586 -12.93 -20.42 10.91
N ARG A 587 -14.11 -19.79 11.03
CA ARG A 587 -14.30 -18.57 11.83
C ARG A 587 -13.89 -18.80 13.29
N ALA A 588 -14.40 -19.86 13.91
CA ALA A 588 -14.08 -20.22 15.30
C ALA A 588 -12.60 -20.53 15.51
N ARG A 589 -11.93 -21.18 14.53
CA ARG A 589 -10.49 -21.42 14.57
C ARG A 589 -9.71 -20.11 14.52
N VAL A 590 -9.96 -19.28 13.51
CA VAL A 590 -9.19 -18.06 13.25
C VAL A 590 -9.30 -17.09 14.42
N VAL A 591 -10.51 -16.79 14.90
CA VAL A 591 -10.69 -15.79 15.97
C VAL A 591 -10.07 -16.19 17.32
N ASN A 592 -9.74 -17.47 17.48
CA ASN A 592 -9.15 -18.06 18.67
C ASN A 592 -7.66 -18.38 18.51
N TYR A 593 -7.00 -17.95 17.42
CA TYR A 593 -5.55 -18.00 17.38
C TYR A 593 -4.92 -17.23 18.54
N ASP A 594 -3.84 -17.80 19.05
CA ASP A 594 -3.04 -17.23 20.12
C ASP A 594 -2.28 -16.00 19.64
N ASP A 595 -1.98 -15.12 20.60
CA ASP A 595 -1.36 -13.82 20.33
C ASP A 595 0.05 -13.96 19.72
N ASP A 596 0.76 -15.05 20.03
CA ASP A 596 2.10 -15.31 19.50
C ASP A 596 2.02 -15.71 18.02
N TYR A 597 1.12 -16.62 17.66
CA TYR A 597 0.91 -17.03 16.27
C TYR A 597 0.51 -15.84 15.40
N VAL A 598 -0.48 -15.04 15.84
CA VAL A 598 -0.98 -13.92 15.02
C VAL A 598 0.08 -12.83 14.83
N THR A 599 0.89 -12.55 15.87
CA THR A 599 1.98 -11.58 15.80
C THR A 599 3.05 -12.02 14.81
N ASN A 600 3.35 -13.33 14.76
CA ASN A 600 4.42 -13.88 13.93
C ASN A 600 3.98 -14.19 12.49
N TRP A 601 2.72 -14.57 12.26
CA TRP A 601 2.32 -15.23 11.01
C TRP A 601 1.07 -14.66 10.34
N PHE A 602 0.30 -13.79 11.01
CA PHE A 602 -1.00 -13.32 10.50
C PHE A 602 -1.06 -11.79 10.35
N PRO A 603 -0.33 -11.20 9.39
CA PRO A 603 -0.46 -9.79 9.09
C PRO A 603 -1.90 -9.45 8.69
N GLY A 604 -2.45 -8.38 9.29
CA GLY A 604 -3.85 -7.97 9.06
C GLY A 604 -4.92 -8.78 9.82
N TYR A 605 -4.52 -9.64 10.77
CA TYR A 605 -5.42 -10.48 11.57
C TYR A 605 -6.64 -9.73 12.12
N GLU A 606 -6.44 -8.57 12.75
CA GLU A 606 -7.55 -7.83 13.35
C GLU A 606 -8.63 -7.43 12.34
N LYS A 607 -8.20 -6.98 11.16
CA LYS A 607 -9.10 -6.54 10.08
C LYS A 607 -9.85 -7.72 9.48
N PHE A 608 -9.18 -8.87 9.35
CA PHE A 608 -9.81 -10.10 8.91
C PHE A 608 -10.84 -10.59 9.93
N CYS A 609 -10.50 -10.62 11.22
CA CYS A 609 -11.45 -10.96 12.28
C CYS A 609 -12.65 -10.02 12.31
N ASN A 610 -12.45 -8.71 12.23
CA ASN A 610 -13.54 -7.74 12.16
C ASN A 610 -14.47 -8.01 10.98
N TYR A 611 -13.89 -8.32 9.80
CA TYR A 611 -14.65 -8.58 8.59
C TYR A 611 -15.51 -9.85 8.73
N ILE A 612 -14.96 -10.95 9.25
CA ILE A 612 -15.69 -12.22 9.39
C ILE A 612 -16.63 -12.29 10.60
N THR A 613 -16.64 -11.26 11.46
CA THR A 613 -17.46 -11.17 12.68
C THR A 613 -18.26 -9.86 12.78
N SER A 614 -18.60 -9.27 11.65
CA SER A 614 -19.55 -8.14 11.62
C SER A 614 -20.98 -8.64 11.84
N ASP A 615 -21.87 -7.78 12.33
CA ASP A 615 -23.30 -8.07 12.36
C ASP A 615 -24.04 -7.61 11.08
N GLY A 616 -23.31 -7.07 10.09
CA GLY A 616 -23.89 -6.59 8.85
C GLY A 616 -24.65 -5.26 8.97
N GLY A 617 -24.69 -4.68 10.17
CA GLY A 617 -25.23 -3.35 10.48
C GLY A 617 -24.21 -2.24 10.26
N GLY A 618 -24.69 -0.98 10.25
CA GLY A 618 -23.92 0.23 9.92
C GLY A 618 -22.79 0.55 10.91
N GLU A 619 -21.69 -0.18 10.84
CA GLU A 619 -20.52 0.03 11.70
C GLU A 619 -19.27 0.28 10.85
N PHE A 620 -19.23 1.44 10.17
CA PHE A 620 -17.94 2.04 9.77
C PHE A 620 -16.98 2.07 10.96
N GLU A 621 -17.51 2.27 12.17
CA GLU A 621 -16.78 2.22 13.43
C GLU A 621 -16.07 0.89 13.70
N VAL A 622 -16.67 -0.27 13.40
CA VAL A 622 -16.01 -1.57 13.64
C VAL A 622 -14.75 -1.73 12.83
N TYR A 623 -14.73 -1.18 11.62
CA TYR A 623 -13.52 -1.18 10.84
C TYR A 623 -12.40 -0.38 11.55
N TYR A 624 -12.69 0.70 12.27
CA TYR A 624 -11.69 1.49 13.02
C TYR A 624 -11.40 0.97 14.43
N VAL A 625 -12.21 0.05 14.97
CA VAL A 625 -11.98 -0.57 16.29
C VAL A 625 -11.11 -1.82 16.15
N GLY A 626 -10.01 -1.87 16.90
CA GLY A 626 -9.14 -3.05 16.92
C GLY A 626 -9.87 -4.32 17.40
N TRP A 627 -9.59 -5.45 16.77
CA TRP A 627 -10.27 -6.72 17.07
C TRP A 627 -10.12 -7.12 18.55
N LYS A 628 -8.94 -6.90 19.14
CA LYS A 628 -8.68 -7.21 20.56
C LYS A 628 -9.68 -6.53 21.50
N THR A 629 -10.09 -5.30 21.19
CA THR A 629 -11.05 -4.54 21.99
C THR A 629 -12.44 -5.15 21.96
N ARG A 630 -12.89 -5.65 20.81
CA ARG A 630 -14.26 -6.19 20.65
C ARG A 630 -14.36 -7.71 20.80
N LYS A 631 -13.25 -8.46 20.73
CA LYS A 631 -13.21 -9.93 20.78
C LYS A 631 -14.07 -10.50 21.90
N LYS A 632 -13.93 -10.01 23.13
CA LYS A 632 -14.70 -10.50 24.28
C LYS A 632 -16.21 -10.35 24.07
N ALA A 633 -16.67 -9.17 23.66
CA ALA A 633 -18.09 -8.89 23.45
C ALA A 633 -18.68 -9.73 22.30
N VAL A 634 -17.93 -9.89 21.20
CA VAL A 634 -18.34 -10.73 20.06
C VAL A 634 -18.43 -12.20 20.46
N LEU A 635 -17.44 -12.73 21.19
CA LEU A 635 -17.46 -14.12 21.64
C LEU A 635 -18.57 -14.40 22.66
N GLN A 636 -18.92 -13.42 23.50
CA GLN A 636 -20.06 -13.53 24.43
C GLN A 636 -21.41 -13.57 23.71
N ARG A 637 -21.57 -12.82 22.60
CA ARG A 637 -22.76 -12.88 21.73
C ARG A 637 -22.86 -14.21 20.97
N GLY A 638 -21.73 -14.84 20.71
CA GLY A 638 -21.63 -16.03 19.87
C GLY A 638 -21.38 -15.69 18.40
N LEU A 639 -20.68 -16.59 17.70
CA LEU A 639 -20.30 -16.40 16.30
C LEU A 639 -21.39 -16.82 15.31
N LYS A 640 -22.18 -17.84 15.67
CA LYS A 640 -23.20 -18.43 14.81
C LYS A 640 -24.27 -17.39 14.48
N GLY A 641 -24.52 -17.20 13.19
CA GLY A 641 -25.52 -16.25 12.70
C GLY A 641 -25.04 -14.80 12.59
N LEU A 642 -23.76 -14.52 12.84
CA LEU A 642 -23.17 -13.24 12.46
C LEU A 642 -22.95 -13.17 10.94
N ALA A 643 -23.20 -12.01 10.36
CA ALA A 643 -22.90 -11.74 8.96
C ALA A 643 -21.38 -11.61 8.72
N VAL A 644 -21.01 -11.35 7.47
CA VAL A 644 -19.63 -11.07 7.05
C VAL A 644 -19.63 -9.79 6.22
N GLY A 645 -18.65 -8.92 6.45
CA GLY A 645 -18.44 -7.68 5.72
C GLY A 645 -19.12 -6.46 6.35
N TYR A 646 -18.90 -5.28 5.75
CA TYR A 646 -19.33 -3.99 6.28
C TYR A 646 -20.40 -3.35 5.42
N ASN A 647 -21.46 -2.78 5.99
CA ASN A 647 -22.47 -2.06 5.22
C ASN A 647 -22.11 -0.57 5.09
N ILE A 648 -21.27 -0.22 4.09
CA ILE A 648 -20.80 1.15 3.83
C ILE A 648 -21.11 1.53 2.38
N GLY A 649 -22.05 2.47 2.16
CA GLY A 649 -22.40 2.98 0.83
C GLY A 649 -23.40 2.13 0.03
N GLY A 650 -23.50 2.37 -1.29
CA GLY A 650 -24.58 1.84 -2.16
C GLY A 650 -24.40 0.42 -2.73
N PHE A 651 -23.22 -0.21 -2.60
CA PHE A 651 -23.00 -1.61 -3.00
C PHE A 651 -23.17 -2.50 -1.76
N LYS A 652 -24.02 -3.54 -1.82
CA LYS A 652 -24.25 -4.43 -0.67
C LYS A 652 -23.02 -5.32 -0.45
N ARG A 653 -22.24 -4.98 0.57
CA ARG A 653 -20.95 -5.59 0.93
C ARG A 653 -21.05 -6.58 2.10
N VAL A 654 -22.27 -7.04 2.39
CA VAL A 654 -22.57 -7.91 3.52
C VAL A 654 -23.12 -9.24 3.01
N ILE A 655 -22.53 -10.33 3.49
CA ILE A 655 -23.02 -11.70 3.33
C ILE A 655 -23.68 -12.11 4.64
N ALA A 656 -25.01 -12.09 4.66
CA ALA A 656 -25.81 -12.50 5.81
C ALA A 656 -26.34 -13.93 5.63
N GLU A 657 -26.96 -14.21 4.49
CA GLU A 657 -27.43 -15.55 4.15
C GLU A 657 -26.39 -16.30 3.31
N PRO A 658 -26.29 -17.63 3.46
CA PRO A 658 -27.02 -18.51 4.38
C PRO A 658 -26.38 -18.65 5.78
N ILE A 659 -25.47 -17.75 6.16
CA ILE A 659 -24.76 -17.80 7.46
C ILE A 659 -25.73 -17.64 8.64
N THR A 660 -26.77 -16.82 8.47
CA THR A 660 -27.81 -16.54 9.48
C THR A 660 -28.91 -17.59 9.54
N LEU A 661 -28.87 -18.66 8.74
CA LEU A 661 -29.92 -19.68 8.75
C LEU A 661 -29.92 -20.52 10.03
N GLN A 662 -31.10 -20.68 10.62
CA GLN A 662 -31.33 -21.58 11.74
C GLN A 662 -31.57 -23.01 11.24
N TRP A 663 -30.62 -23.90 11.51
CA TRP A 663 -30.64 -25.29 11.03
C TRP A 663 -31.49 -26.23 11.88
N ASP A 664 -31.78 -25.82 13.12
CA ASP A 664 -32.41 -26.65 14.16
C ASP A 664 -33.95 -26.56 14.13
N THR A 665 -34.53 -25.69 13.28
CA THR A 665 -35.97 -25.56 13.08
C THR A 665 -36.41 -26.25 11.77
N PRO A 666 -37.51 -27.04 11.78
CA PRO A 666 -38.02 -27.75 10.59
C PRO A 666 -38.43 -26.82 9.46
N ASN A 667 -38.92 -25.63 9.81
CA ASN A 667 -39.17 -24.52 8.90
C ASN A 667 -38.05 -23.51 9.07
N MET A 668 -37.28 -23.25 8.01
CA MET A 668 -36.37 -22.11 7.96
C MET A 668 -37.20 -20.83 8.13
N MET A 669 -37.41 -20.37 9.36
CA MET A 669 -37.77 -18.98 9.56
C MET A 669 -36.52 -18.17 9.31
N LEU A 670 -36.58 -17.30 8.29
CA LEU A 670 -35.67 -16.18 8.14
C LEU A 670 -35.76 -15.38 9.45
N THR A 671 -34.82 -15.59 10.37
CA THR A 671 -34.69 -14.69 11.51
C THR A 671 -34.27 -13.34 10.96
N ARG A 672 -35.14 -12.35 11.18
CA ARG A 672 -35.00 -10.96 10.72
C ARG A 672 -33.66 -10.34 11.10
#